data_AF-A0A094A4Y3-F1
#
_entry.id   AF-A0A094A4Y3-F1
#
_cell.length_a   1.000
_cell.length_b   1.000
_cell.length_c   1.000
_cell.angle_alpha   90.00
_cell.angle_beta   90.00
_cell.angle_gamma   90.00
#
_symmetry.space_group_name_H-M   'P 1'
#
loop_
_entity.id
_entity.type
_entity.pdbx_description
1 polymer ?
#
loop_
_entity_poly.entity_id
_entity_poly.type
_entity_poly.pdbx_seq_one_letter_code
_entity_poly.pdbx_strand_id
1 'polypeptide(L)'
;SQTLVDGLVEHENTYAPFLPLLAQATSPEEAIPLLTSTALTTLLARESTTNPKGRQASDEALPILYKYLSTLAKSSDSGLQDIAVMGYSSLLRSRRARELFWEHRDVTVEPLIAILRTAAGVEGTGESESLWNSATSRTGAEGFINGGIDLQLLYHVLLVMWQLSFEGVAIGDGLEDEYDVIPLFTQLLKLSPKEKTTRLLVSTLYNLISGNPKTLLPAAALVRLPTLLQNVNGRHLTDPELIEDLTALSELLEEHTKTQTTFDQYAAEVDSGHLRWSPPHRNTVFWSENARRILEHENGRLPKMLAEIIAKPWDNDKQVLAIVCNDVGCLVKEVPEKRQQLERLGLKTRIMELMAEPDETVAVPETNSLSSSISTTTTTSNRSILTMKSLRATRYLKDVIAARNALPRSSGLITAAARRSISTRTSQRHILKPTISVPANRLPTTRHASSAAAPEEELSKTPLYDFHVRHGGKMVPFGGYAMPVQYSSLSVLDSHNFTRSASSIFDVSHMVQHHFTGPGAAAFLESITPSDVAELPVHGSTLSTLLLPTGGIVDDLIITKLWDDRFYVVTNAGCREKDLAYLKEKLSTFRLENSSEVEWTVLEGKGLIALQGPKAKEVLSKLVADPARDGRLSNLYFGQSRYMKLRTAKVGEEPPFQSSLLLVSRGGYTGEDGFEISIPAQETERVTEMILEAGGPEMVQMAGLGARDSLRLEAGMCLYGHDLNETITPVEAGMSWIVGKRRRAEGGFLGAETIIPQLKPKAKGGKGVERRRVGLIVQGPPAREGAVIRVDGKDVGVVTSGCPSPCLQKNIAMGYIQEGLHKSGTPVEVVVRGKGRKAEVAKMPFLATGYYKQED
;
A
#
# COMPACT_ATOMS: atom_id res chain seq x y z
N SER A 1 32.93 20.74 4.11
CA SER A 1 32.47 21.90 3.34
C SER A 1 31.24 22.44 4.04
N GLN A 2 31.32 23.56 4.78
CA GLN A 2 30.11 24.25 5.21
C GLN A 2 29.39 24.74 3.96
N THR A 3 28.11 24.38 3.82
CA THR A 3 27.32 24.85 2.68
C THR A 3 26.93 26.32 2.90
N LEU A 4 26.64 27.06 1.82
CA LEU A 4 26.12 28.43 1.90
C LEU A 4 24.93 28.54 2.86
N VAL A 5 24.10 27.50 2.90
CA VAL A 5 22.94 27.43 3.80
C VAL A 5 23.35 27.36 5.26
N ASP A 6 24.40 26.60 5.59
CA ASP A 6 24.87 26.49 6.98
C ASP A 6 25.43 27.85 7.46
N GLY A 7 26.15 28.57 6.58
CA GLY A 7 26.63 29.92 6.87
C GLY A 7 25.52 30.98 6.98
N LEU A 8 24.43 30.84 6.21
CA LEU A 8 23.27 31.73 6.30
C LEU A 8 22.46 31.47 7.58
N VAL A 9 22.28 30.22 7.98
CA VAL A 9 21.55 29.84 9.21
C VAL A 9 22.26 30.33 10.48
N GLU A 10 23.58 30.49 10.45
CA GLU A 10 24.38 31.02 11.57
C GLU A 10 24.35 32.56 11.69
N HIS A 11 23.74 33.28 10.74
CA HIS A 11 23.69 34.75 10.71
C HIS A 11 22.62 35.31 11.69
N GLU A 12 22.87 36.46 12.33
CA GLU A 12 21.92 37.02 13.32
C GLU A 12 20.60 37.52 12.70
N ASN A 13 20.60 37.87 11.41
CA ASN A 13 19.44 38.39 10.68
C ASN A 13 19.11 37.54 9.43
N THR A 14 19.04 36.21 9.59
CA THR A 14 18.90 35.26 8.48
C THR A 14 17.67 35.51 7.60
N TYR A 15 16.52 35.83 8.19
CA TYR A 15 15.25 35.92 7.47
C TYR A 15 14.87 37.34 7.04
N ALA A 16 15.36 38.36 7.75
CA ALA A 16 14.97 39.75 7.56
C ALA A 16 15.11 40.27 6.10
N PRO A 17 16.13 39.88 5.31
CA PRO A 17 16.24 40.30 3.91
C PRO A 17 15.16 39.72 2.99
N PHE A 18 14.58 38.57 3.35
CA PHE A 18 13.64 37.83 2.51
C PHE A 18 12.18 38.19 2.79
N LEU A 19 11.84 38.50 4.05
CA LEU A 19 10.45 38.79 4.45
C LEU A 19 9.78 39.92 3.65
N PRO A 20 10.45 41.05 3.33
CA PRO A 20 9.85 42.09 2.49
C PRO A 20 9.53 41.64 1.06
N LEU A 21 10.28 40.65 0.53
CA LEU A 21 10.09 40.14 -0.83
C LEU A 21 8.84 39.25 -0.95
N LEU A 22 8.36 38.68 0.17
CA LEU A 22 7.06 37.99 0.23
C LEU A 22 5.89 38.98 0.28
N ALA A 23 6.09 40.17 0.86
CA ALA A 23 5.04 41.17 1.07
C ALA A 23 4.77 42.06 -0.15
N GLN A 24 5.68 42.10 -1.13
CA GLN A 24 5.59 42.95 -2.33
C GLN A 24 4.78 42.32 -3.48
N ALA A 25 4.25 41.11 -3.31
CA ALA A 25 3.54 40.37 -4.34
C ALA A 25 2.17 41.00 -4.68
N THR A 26 1.95 41.36 -5.94
CA THR A 26 0.61 41.72 -6.46
C THR A 26 -0.17 40.49 -6.89
N SER A 27 0.54 39.45 -7.35
CA SER A 27 0.03 38.12 -7.67
C SER A 27 0.90 37.04 -7.00
N PRO A 28 0.31 35.95 -6.47
CA PRO A 28 1.06 34.86 -5.82
C PRO A 28 1.92 34.05 -6.81
N GLU A 29 1.75 34.23 -8.12
CA GLU A 29 2.49 33.52 -9.18
C GLU A 29 3.78 34.24 -9.59
N GLU A 30 4.04 35.43 -9.05
CA GLU A 30 5.24 36.20 -9.39
C GLU A 30 6.51 35.46 -8.97
N ALA A 31 7.50 35.43 -9.87
CA ALA A 31 8.72 34.64 -9.68
C ALA A 31 9.51 35.02 -8.42
N ILE A 32 9.52 36.31 -8.04
CA ILE A 32 10.28 36.79 -6.88
C ILE A 32 9.69 36.25 -5.57
N PRO A 33 8.40 36.46 -5.24
CA PRO A 33 7.77 35.86 -4.06
C PRO A 33 7.85 34.32 -4.04
N LEU A 34 7.66 33.66 -5.20
CA LEU A 34 7.69 32.20 -5.30
C LEU A 34 9.08 31.65 -4.95
N LEU A 35 10.14 32.16 -5.60
CA LEU A 35 11.52 31.76 -5.31
C LEU A 35 11.93 32.12 -3.87
N THR A 36 11.48 33.27 -3.37
CA THR A 36 11.72 33.69 -1.98
C THR A 36 11.11 32.70 -1.00
N SER A 37 9.88 32.23 -1.26
CA SER A 37 9.20 31.25 -0.41
C SER A 37 9.93 29.90 -0.37
N THR A 38 10.47 29.44 -1.50
CA THR A 38 11.28 28.22 -1.59
C THR A 38 12.60 28.37 -0.82
N ALA A 39 13.28 29.50 -0.97
CA ALA A 39 14.51 29.79 -0.24
C ALA A 39 14.28 29.85 1.27
N LEU A 40 13.25 30.58 1.72
CA LEU A 40 12.89 30.67 3.14
C LEU A 40 12.50 29.32 3.72
N THR A 41 11.73 28.51 2.97
CA THR A 41 11.37 27.15 3.39
C THR A 41 12.61 26.29 3.64
N THR A 42 13.59 26.35 2.73
CA THR A 42 14.84 25.59 2.85
C THR A 42 15.66 26.04 4.06
N LEU A 43 15.75 27.35 4.32
CA LEU A 43 16.49 27.92 5.45
C LEU A 43 15.84 27.54 6.79
N LEU A 44 14.53 27.73 6.93
CA LEU A 44 13.78 27.44 8.16
C LEU A 44 13.72 25.94 8.47
N ALA A 45 13.60 25.10 7.44
CA ALA A 45 13.63 23.64 7.61
C ALA A 45 15.00 23.14 8.08
N ARG A 46 16.12 23.72 7.59
CA ARG A 46 17.48 23.35 8.01
C ARG A 46 17.83 23.88 9.40
N GLU A 47 17.45 25.10 9.74
CA GLU A 47 17.67 25.64 11.10
C GLU A 47 17.00 24.77 12.16
N SER A 48 15.75 24.33 11.92
CA SER A 48 15.00 23.45 12.81
C SER A 48 15.73 22.15 13.18
N THR A 49 16.70 21.73 12.37
CA THR A 49 17.52 20.52 12.58
C THR A 49 18.91 20.77 13.17
N THR A 50 19.42 22.02 13.16
CA THR A 50 20.84 22.32 13.40
C THR A 50 21.11 23.37 14.49
N ASN A 51 20.19 24.29 14.80
CA ASN A 51 20.46 25.40 15.72
C ASN A 51 19.28 25.76 16.65
N PRO A 52 19.37 25.48 17.97
CA PRO A 52 18.32 25.85 18.92
C PRO A 52 18.35 27.33 19.37
N LYS A 53 19.33 28.15 18.96
CA LYS A 53 19.48 29.55 19.41
C LYS A 53 18.69 30.59 18.58
N GLY A 54 18.32 30.28 17.33
CA GLY A 54 17.65 31.23 16.42
C GLY A 54 16.12 31.25 16.48
N ARG A 55 15.50 30.45 17.38
CA ARG A 55 14.04 30.20 17.47
C ARG A 55 13.15 31.44 17.44
N GLN A 56 13.58 32.58 17.98
CA GLN A 56 12.76 33.79 18.01
C GLN A 56 12.60 34.40 16.60
N ALA A 57 13.66 34.43 15.79
CA ALA A 57 13.60 34.97 14.43
C ALA A 57 12.76 34.05 13.51
N SER A 58 12.80 32.74 13.76
CA SER A 58 12.02 31.72 13.04
C SER A 58 10.54 31.81 13.40
N ASP A 59 10.20 32.02 14.67
CA ASP A 59 8.82 32.18 15.15
C ASP A 59 8.15 33.44 14.56
N GLU A 60 8.93 34.50 14.25
CA GLU A 60 8.43 35.69 13.55
C GLU A 60 8.30 35.48 12.02
N ALA A 61 9.19 34.70 11.41
CA ALA A 61 9.22 34.45 9.98
C ALA A 61 8.17 33.41 9.51
N LEU A 62 7.91 32.38 10.33
CA LEU A 62 7.02 31.26 10.00
C LEU A 62 5.59 31.70 9.66
N PRO A 63 4.90 32.54 10.46
CA PRO A 63 3.55 33.00 10.14
C PRO A 63 3.46 33.76 8.80
N ILE A 64 4.48 34.56 8.49
CA ILE A 64 4.53 35.33 7.23
C ILE A 64 4.67 34.38 6.04
N LEU A 65 5.55 33.38 6.14
CA LEU A 65 5.72 32.35 5.12
C LEU A 65 4.46 31.49 4.98
N TYR A 66 3.84 31.08 6.08
CA TYR A 66 2.59 30.31 6.06
C TYR A 66 1.46 31.05 5.37
N LYS A 67 1.34 32.36 5.61
CA LYS A 67 0.37 33.22 4.92
C LYS A 67 0.62 33.27 3.42
N TYR A 68 1.87 33.37 2.97
CA TYR A 68 2.19 33.32 1.55
C TYR A 68 1.87 31.95 0.93
N LEU A 69 2.32 30.86 1.54
CA LEU A 69 2.02 29.50 1.09
C LEU A 69 0.51 29.24 1.06
N SER A 70 -0.28 29.87 1.94
CA SER A 70 -1.75 29.76 1.91
C SER A 70 -2.35 30.37 0.65
N THR A 71 -1.78 31.46 0.13
CA THR A 71 -2.23 32.03 -1.14
C THR A 71 -2.01 31.07 -2.31
N LEU A 72 -0.91 30.31 -2.29
CA LEU A 72 -0.61 29.27 -3.26
C LEU A 72 -1.54 28.05 -3.09
N ALA A 73 -1.79 27.62 -1.85
CA ALA A 73 -2.71 26.51 -1.55
C ALA A 73 -4.17 26.82 -1.96
N LYS A 74 -4.55 28.10 -1.98
CA LYS A 74 -5.87 28.58 -2.44
C LYS A 74 -5.95 28.78 -3.97
N SER A 75 -4.83 28.64 -4.69
CA SER A 75 -4.82 28.79 -6.16
C SER A 75 -5.64 27.69 -6.84
N SER A 76 -6.15 27.96 -8.04
CA SER A 76 -6.76 26.94 -8.90
C SER A 76 -5.71 26.08 -9.62
N ASP A 77 -4.44 26.48 -9.61
CA ASP A 77 -3.33 25.73 -10.22
C ASP A 77 -2.84 24.64 -9.28
N SER A 78 -2.93 23.38 -9.72
CA SER A 78 -2.53 22.22 -8.93
C SER A 78 -1.02 22.16 -8.63
N GLY A 79 -0.18 22.72 -9.51
CA GLY A 79 1.27 22.80 -9.29
C GLY A 79 1.63 23.82 -8.20
N LEU A 80 0.94 24.97 -8.16
CA LEU A 80 1.11 25.93 -7.08
C LEU A 80 0.60 25.39 -5.74
N GLN A 81 -0.52 24.66 -5.74
CA GLN A 81 -0.99 23.94 -4.57
C GLN A 81 0.05 22.92 -4.08
N ASP A 82 0.67 22.16 -5.00
CA ASP A 82 1.68 21.16 -4.62
C ASP A 82 2.92 21.81 -3.99
N ILE A 83 3.40 22.92 -4.56
CA ILE A 83 4.51 23.71 -4.00
C ILE A 83 4.18 24.20 -2.59
N ALA A 84 2.96 24.71 -2.38
CA ALA A 84 2.51 25.19 -1.07
C ALA A 84 2.57 24.09 0.00
N VAL A 85 2.01 22.93 -0.34
CA VAL A 85 1.84 21.80 0.58
C VAL A 85 3.17 21.12 0.89
N MET A 86 4.05 20.96 -0.11
CA MET A 86 5.44 20.51 0.10
C MET A 86 6.21 21.49 1.00
N GLY A 87 5.94 22.79 0.84
CA GLY A 87 6.48 23.84 1.68
C GLY A 87 6.06 23.68 3.14
N TYR A 88 4.77 23.49 3.40
CA TYR A 88 4.25 23.18 4.74
C TYR A 88 4.89 21.92 5.33
N SER A 89 4.96 20.84 4.56
CA SER A 89 5.52 19.59 5.07
C SER A 89 6.99 19.70 5.49
N SER A 90 7.76 20.52 4.76
CA SER A 90 9.16 20.79 5.09
C SER A 90 9.32 21.57 6.39
N LEU A 91 8.35 22.44 6.73
CA LEU A 91 8.39 23.34 7.91
C LEU A 91 7.87 22.67 9.19
N LEU A 92 6.95 21.70 9.09
CA LEU A 92 6.24 21.12 10.25
C LEU A 92 7.03 20.05 11.04
N ARG A 93 8.36 20.10 10.99
CA ARG A 93 9.24 19.13 11.66
C ARG A 93 9.30 19.33 13.18
N SER A 94 9.22 20.58 13.65
CA SER A 94 9.26 20.90 15.09
C SER A 94 7.87 21.06 15.68
N ARG A 95 7.74 20.80 17.00
CA ARG A 95 6.50 21.04 17.74
C ARG A 95 6.05 22.49 17.67
N ARG A 96 6.97 23.45 17.83
CA ARG A 96 6.65 24.89 17.78
C ARG A 96 6.09 25.32 16.42
N ALA A 97 6.67 24.80 15.33
CA ALA A 97 6.15 25.07 13.99
C ALA A 97 4.72 24.55 13.81
N ARG A 98 4.40 23.36 14.34
CA ARG A 98 3.03 22.81 14.32
C ARG A 98 2.06 23.61 15.18
N GLU A 99 2.48 24.08 16.35
CA GLU A 99 1.69 24.95 17.20
C GLU A 99 1.38 26.28 16.49
N LEU A 100 2.38 26.95 15.91
CA LEU A 100 2.18 28.19 15.12
C LEU A 100 1.30 27.96 13.89
N PHE A 101 1.47 26.81 13.22
CA PHE A 101 0.63 26.44 12.08
C PHE A 101 -0.83 26.30 12.50
N TRP A 102 -1.10 25.71 13.67
CA TRP A 102 -2.45 25.58 14.23
C TRP A 102 -3.02 26.90 14.79
N GLU A 103 -2.19 27.74 15.42
CA GLU A 103 -2.58 29.08 15.88
C GLU A 103 -3.16 29.92 14.73
N HIS A 104 -2.67 29.70 13.50
CA HIS A 104 -3.14 30.34 12.27
C HIS A 104 -3.99 29.43 11.36
N ARG A 105 -4.71 28.45 11.93
CA ARG A 105 -5.50 27.43 11.20
C ARG A 105 -6.48 27.96 10.15
N ASP A 106 -7.08 29.13 10.36
CA ASP A 106 -7.97 29.79 9.38
C ASP A 106 -7.24 30.07 8.05
N VAL A 107 -5.91 30.26 8.10
CA VAL A 107 -5.09 30.53 6.93
C VAL A 107 -4.37 29.27 6.46
N THR A 108 -3.99 28.37 7.37
CA THR A 108 -3.13 27.22 7.06
C THR A 108 -3.90 25.92 6.83
N VAL A 109 -4.83 25.56 7.72
CA VAL A 109 -5.56 24.28 7.71
C VAL A 109 -6.80 24.35 6.82
N GLU A 110 -7.53 25.46 6.85
CA GLU A 110 -8.76 25.63 6.06
C GLU A 110 -8.59 25.33 4.56
N PRO A 111 -7.52 25.80 3.86
CA PRO A 111 -7.31 25.47 2.45
C PRO A 111 -7.04 23.97 2.22
N LEU A 112 -6.33 23.33 3.14
CA LEU A 112 -6.03 21.90 3.07
C LEU A 112 -7.31 21.07 3.23
N ILE A 113 -8.16 21.46 4.18
CA ILE A 113 -9.48 20.85 4.36
C ILE A 113 -10.36 21.03 3.12
N ALA A 114 -10.31 22.20 2.46
CA ALA A 114 -11.04 22.41 1.20
C ALA A 114 -10.59 21.44 0.08
N ILE A 115 -9.28 21.22 -0.06
CA ILE A 115 -8.73 20.23 -1.00
C ILE A 115 -9.19 18.81 -0.63
N LEU A 116 -9.15 18.45 0.66
CA LEU A 116 -9.60 17.14 1.14
C LEU A 116 -11.10 16.92 0.95
N ARG A 117 -11.94 17.94 1.17
CA ARG A 117 -13.39 17.88 0.91
C ARG A 117 -13.68 17.68 -0.57
N THR A 118 -12.96 18.39 -1.44
CA THR A 118 -13.04 18.20 -2.89
C THR A 118 -12.68 16.76 -3.27
N ALA A 119 -11.58 16.23 -2.73
CA ALA A 119 -11.18 14.83 -2.95
C ALA A 119 -12.17 13.81 -2.36
N ALA A 120 -12.89 14.17 -1.29
CA ALA A 120 -13.96 13.35 -0.73
C ALA A 120 -15.26 13.38 -1.56
N GLY A 121 -15.34 14.26 -2.57
CA GLY A 121 -16.52 14.46 -3.41
C GLY A 121 -17.61 15.31 -2.75
N VAL A 122 -17.22 16.24 -1.87
CA VAL A 122 -18.10 17.21 -1.21
C VAL A 122 -17.90 18.57 -1.85
N GLU A 123 -18.92 19.11 -2.52
CA GLU A 123 -18.87 20.44 -3.14
C GLU A 123 -19.37 21.52 -2.15
N GLY A 124 -18.58 22.55 -1.89
CA GLY A 124 -18.97 23.74 -1.10
C GLY A 124 -18.39 23.82 0.33
N THR A 125 -18.15 25.04 0.81
CA THR A 125 -17.49 25.32 2.11
C THR A 125 -18.42 25.21 3.34
N GLY A 126 -19.63 24.64 3.20
CA GLY A 126 -20.64 24.65 4.27
C GLY A 126 -21.47 23.38 4.47
N GLU A 127 -21.15 22.26 3.82
CA GLU A 127 -22.01 21.06 3.84
C GLU A 127 -21.39 19.87 4.59
N SER A 128 -21.19 20.02 5.91
CA SER A 128 -20.85 18.89 6.82
C SER A 128 -21.82 17.71 6.66
N GLU A 129 -23.08 17.97 6.34
CA GLU A 129 -24.17 16.99 6.17
C GLU A 129 -23.87 15.90 5.09
N SER A 130 -23.11 16.24 4.06
CA SER A 130 -22.77 15.32 2.95
C SER A 130 -21.75 14.25 3.35
N LEU A 131 -20.82 14.57 4.27
CA LEU A 131 -19.79 13.64 4.79
C LEU A 131 -20.42 12.54 5.62
N TRP A 132 -21.49 12.88 6.35
CA TRP A 132 -22.24 11.93 7.13
C TRP A 132 -23.10 11.05 6.22
N ASN A 133 -23.82 11.58 5.22
CA ASN A 133 -24.84 10.81 4.48
C ASN A 133 -24.41 10.16 3.16
N SER A 134 -23.18 10.32 2.70
CA SER A 134 -22.78 9.89 1.34
C SER A 134 -22.96 8.38 1.08
N ALA A 135 -23.87 8.06 0.16
CA ALA A 135 -23.98 6.77 -0.50
C ALA A 135 -22.86 6.62 -1.55
N THR A 136 -22.33 5.40 -1.65
CA THR A 136 -21.20 5.02 -2.51
C THR A 136 -21.40 5.42 -3.97
N SER A 137 -20.67 6.44 -4.42
CA SER A 137 -20.34 6.64 -5.83
C SER A 137 -18.83 6.45 -6.00
N ARG A 138 -18.44 5.41 -6.75
CA ARG A 138 -17.06 5.20 -7.21
C ARG A 138 -17.08 5.38 -8.72
N THR A 139 -16.30 6.34 -9.24
CA THR A 139 -15.51 6.23 -10.49
C THR A 139 -14.88 7.60 -10.83
N GLY A 140 -13.57 7.73 -10.57
CA GLY A 140 -12.71 8.72 -11.23
C GLY A 140 -11.74 7.98 -12.16
N ALA A 141 -11.31 8.63 -13.25
CA ALA A 141 -10.33 8.09 -14.20
C ALA A 141 -8.98 7.79 -13.51
N GLU A 142 -8.19 6.84 -14.03
CA GLU A 142 -6.89 6.45 -13.45
C GLU A 142 -5.98 7.68 -13.24
N GLY A 143 -5.68 8.00 -11.98
CA GLY A 143 -4.81 9.12 -11.58
C GLY A 143 -5.50 10.21 -10.76
N PHE A 144 -6.83 10.31 -10.86
CA PHE A 144 -7.62 11.31 -10.13
C PHE A 144 -8.62 10.64 -9.17
N ILE A 145 -8.84 11.27 -8.03
CA ILE A 145 -9.94 10.92 -7.12
C ILE A 145 -11.15 11.81 -7.45
N ASN A 146 -12.34 11.48 -6.93
CA ASN A 146 -13.55 12.31 -7.08
C ASN A 146 -13.22 13.81 -6.93
N GLY A 147 -13.82 14.67 -7.76
CA GLY A 147 -13.59 16.11 -7.73
C GLY A 147 -12.36 16.63 -8.51
N GLY A 148 -11.63 15.77 -9.25
CA GLY A 148 -10.56 16.22 -10.16
C GLY A 148 -9.22 16.54 -9.49
N ILE A 149 -9.04 16.15 -8.22
CA ILE A 149 -7.79 16.32 -7.48
C ILE A 149 -6.79 15.22 -7.85
N ASP A 150 -5.55 15.63 -8.15
CA ASP A 150 -4.42 14.72 -8.40
C ASP A 150 -4.09 13.92 -7.13
N LEU A 151 -3.85 12.62 -7.30
CA LEU A 151 -3.44 11.72 -6.23
C LEU A 151 -2.12 12.13 -5.57
N GLN A 152 -1.22 12.82 -6.29
CA GLN A 152 0.00 13.38 -5.72
C GLN A 152 -0.29 14.49 -4.73
N LEU A 153 -1.08 15.49 -5.14
CA LEU A 153 -1.50 16.58 -4.28
C LEU A 153 -2.25 16.06 -3.05
N LEU A 154 -3.18 15.11 -3.22
CA LEU A 154 -3.88 14.49 -2.09
C LEU A 154 -2.90 13.86 -1.09
N TYR A 155 -1.88 13.14 -1.59
CA TYR A 155 -0.88 12.53 -0.73
C TYR A 155 -0.10 13.57 0.08
N HIS A 156 0.36 14.65 -0.54
CA HIS A 156 1.08 15.72 0.16
C HIS A 156 0.19 16.42 1.20
N VAL A 157 -1.10 16.65 0.90
CA VAL A 157 -2.02 17.26 1.86
C VAL A 157 -2.24 16.34 3.06
N LEU A 158 -2.42 15.03 2.82
CA LEU A 158 -2.52 14.04 3.89
C LEU A 158 -1.23 13.96 4.72
N LEU A 159 -0.07 14.18 4.12
CA LEU A 159 1.22 14.18 4.81
C LEU A 159 1.30 15.35 5.80
N VAL A 160 0.87 16.54 5.38
CA VAL A 160 0.79 17.73 6.25
C VAL A 160 -0.17 17.48 7.42
N MET A 161 -1.36 16.94 7.16
CA MET A 161 -2.33 16.61 8.21
C MET A 161 -1.80 15.54 9.17
N TRP A 162 -1.07 14.54 8.66
CA TRP A 162 -0.41 13.53 9.47
C TRP A 162 0.68 14.14 10.37
N GLN A 163 1.53 15.02 9.85
CA GLN A 163 2.54 15.72 10.67
C GLN A 163 1.88 16.54 11.78
N LEU A 164 0.79 17.22 11.44
CA LEU A 164 0.02 18.03 12.39
C LEU A 164 -0.61 17.15 13.49
N SER A 165 -1.06 15.94 13.16
CA SER A 165 -1.68 14.99 14.11
C SER A 165 -0.77 14.54 15.25
N PHE A 166 0.55 14.73 15.16
CA PHE A 166 1.45 14.46 16.30
C PHE A 166 1.17 15.37 17.51
N GLU A 167 0.58 16.54 17.30
CA GLU A 167 0.05 17.39 18.38
C GLU A 167 -1.43 17.09 18.67
N GLY A 168 -1.89 15.87 18.37
CA GLY A 168 -3.29 15.47 18.40
C GLY A 168 -4.00 15.81 19.71
N VAL A 169 -3.33 15.70 20.87
CA VAL A 169 -3.89 16.10 22.18
C VAL A 169 -4.28 17.58 22.24
N ALA A 170 -3.53 18.46 21.57
CA ALA A 170 -3.78 19.91 21.61
C ALA A 170 -4.80 20.37 20.57
N ILE A 171 -4.88 19.68 19.42
CA ILE A 171 -5.61 20.16 18.24
C ILE A 171 -6.79 19.28 17.86
N GLY A 172 -6.87 18.05 18.36
CA GLY A 172 -7.79 17.03 17.85
C GLY A 172 -9.25 17.39 18.01
N ASP A 173 -9.63 17.94 19.17
CA ASP A 173 -11.00 18.43 19.41
C ASP A 173 -11.33 19.59 18.48
N GLY A 174 -10.41 20.55 18.32
CA GLY A 174 -10.62 21.68 17.40
C GLY A 174 -10.69 21.27 15.93
N LEU A 175 -9.92 20.24 15.51
CA LEU A 175 -10.01 19.69 14.16
C LEU A 175 -11.36 19.03 13.89
N GLU A 176 -11.93 18.34 14.88
CA GLU A 176 -13.25 17.76 14.75
C GLU A 176 -14.35 18.83 14.79
N ASP A 177 -14.32 19.72 15.78
CA ASP A 177 -15.33 20.75 15.98
C ASP A 177 -15.43 21.76 14.82
N GLU A 178 -14.29 22.14 14.22
CA GLU A 178 -14.25 23.13 13.14
C GLU A 178 -14.36 22.51 11.74
N TYR A 179 -13.90 21.27 11.53
CA TYR A 179 -13.71 20.72 10.17
C TYR A 179 -14.32 19.34 9.91
N ASP A 180 -14.93 18.68 10.91
CA ASP A 180 -15.43 17.30 10.82
C ASP A 180 -14.34 16.32 10.33
N VAL A 181 -13.15 16.40 10.94
CA VAL A 181 -11.98 15.64 10.48
C VAL A 181 -12.20 14.13 10.50
N ILE A 182 -12.89 13.59 11.51
CA ILE A 182 -13.13 12.16 11.66
C ILE A 182 -14.07 11.64 10.55
N PRO A 183 -15.23 12.26 10.27
CA PRO A 183 -16.05 11.96 9.08
C PRO A 183 -15.29 12.10 7.77
N LEU A 184 -14.55 13.19 7.59
CA LEU A 184 -13.80 13.47 6.36
C LEU A 184 -12.75 12.40 6.07
N PHE A 185 -11.92 12.06 7.05
CA PHE A 185 -10.88 11.04 6.92
C PHE A 185 -11.48 9.65 6.77
N THR A 186 -12.59 9.36 7.44
CA THR A 186 -13.32 8.10 7.26
C THR A 186 -13.86 7.97 5.83
N GLN A 187 -14.37 9.05 5.24
CA GLN A 187 -14.82 9.06 3.85
C GLN A 187 -13.67 8.89 2.86
N LEU A 188 -12.57 9.62 3.05
CA LEU A 188 -11.35 9.46 2.25
C LEU A 188 -10.78 8.04 2.34
N LEU A 189 -10.85 7.40 3.50
CA LEU A 189 -10.41 6.02 3.70
C LEU A 189 -11.26 5.00 2.91
N LYS A 190 -12.56 5.26 2.72
CA LYS A 190 -13.43 4.44 1.84
C LYS A 190 -13.03 4.56 0.36
N LEU A 191 -12.61 5.76 -0.04
CA LEU A 191 -12.24 6.11 -1.42
C LEU A 191 -10.78 5.77 -1.74
N SER A 192 -9.91 5.70 -0.73
CA SER A 192 -8.47 5.52 -0.86
C SER A 192 -8.11 4.27 -1.67
N PRO A 193 -7.48 4.43 -2.86
CA PRO A 193 -7.13 3.33 -3.75
C PRO A 193 -5.70 2.80 -3.53
N LYS A 194 -4.85 3.53 -2.79
CA LYS A 194 -3.43 3.20 -2.59
C LYS A 194 -3.07 2.99 -1.13
N GLU A 195 -2.06 2.17 -0.90
CA GLU A 195 -1.56 1.85 0.44
C GLU A 195 -0.94 3.07 1.13
N LYS A 196 -0.13 3.86 0.41
CA LYS A 196 0.51 5.08 0.94
C LYS A 196 -0.47 6.13 1.49
N THR A 197 -1.61 6.34 0.82
CA THR A 197 -2.65 7.27 1.30
C THR A 197 -3.45 6.66 2.44
N THR A 198 -3.67 5.33 2.39
CA THR A 198 -4.32 4.57 3.48
C THR A 198 -3.50 4.65 4.76
N ARG A 199 -2.17 4.52 4.67
CA ARG A 199 -1.24 4.73 5.79
C ARG A 199 -1.45 6.09 6.45
N LEU A 200 -1.31 7.18 5.69
CA LEU A 200 -1.44 8.52 6.26
C LEU A 200 -2.82 8.74 6.91
N LEU A 201 -3.90 8.27 6.28
CA LEU A 201 -5.25 8.35 6.83
C LEU A 201 -5.39 7.59 8.17
N VAL A 202 -4.92 6.34 8.22
CA VAL A 202 -5.01 5.50 9.41
C VAL A 202 -4.13 6.04 10.54
N SER A 203 -2.88 6.40 10.24
CA SER A 203 -1.95 6.97 11.24
C SER A 203 -2.45 8.31 11.78
N THR A 204 -3.03 9.17 10.94
CA THR A 204 -3.63 10.45 11.39
C THR A 204 -4.81 10.17 12.33
N LEU A 205 -5.75 9.30 11.92
CA LEU A 205 -6.89 8.91 12.75
C LEU A 205 -6.43 8.32 14.09
N TYR A 206 -5.43 7.45 14.07
CA TYR A 206 -4.85 6.87 15.28
C TYR A 206 -4.26 7.94 16.21
N ASN A 207 -3.44 8.86 15.70
CA ASN A 207 -2.82 9.91 16.50
C ASN A 207 -3.87 10.84 17.14
N LEU A 208 -4.92 11.23 16.39
CA LEU A 208 -5.99 12.08 16.92
C LEU A 208 -6.82 11.36 17.98
N ILE A 209 -7.30 10.15 17.66
CA ILE A 209 -8.20 9.38 18.54
C ILE A 209 -7.48 8.90 19.80
N SER A 210 -6.21 8.47 19.70
CA SER A 210 -5.42 8.09 20.88
C SER A 210 -5.07 9.28 21.77
N GLY A 211 -4.96 10.49 21.18
CA GLY A 211 -4.76 11.74 21.91
C GLY A 211 -6.00 12.21 22.69
N ASN A 212 -7.18 12.12 22.07
CA ASN A 212 -8.46 12.57 22.66
C ASN A 212 -9.54 11.48 22.59
N PRO A 213 -9.36 10.35 23.29
CA PRO A 213 -10.29 9.23 23.18
C PRO A 213 -11.69 9.57 23.69
N LYS A 214 -11.82 10.48 24.68
CA LYS A 214 -13.14 10.80 25.27
C LYS A 214 -14.09 11.51 24.31
N THR A 215 -13.55 12.36 23.46
CA THR A 215 -14.29 13.24 22.54
C THR A 215 -14.38 12.65 21.15
N LEU A 216 -13.29 12.05 20.65
CA LEU A 216 -13.21 11.57 19.25
C LEU A 216 -13.64 10.12 19.05
N LEU A 217 -13.60 9.25 20.08
CA LEU A 217 -14.13 7.88 19.96
C LEU A 217 -15.62 7.84 19.64
N PRO A 218 -16.48 8.64 20.31
CA PRO A 218 -17.88 8.73 19.96
C PRO A 218 -18.08 9.10 18.49
N ALA A 219 -17.42 10.15 17.99
CA ALA A 219 -17.50 10.58 16.60
C ALA A 219 -17.06 9.46 15.62
N ALA A 220 -15.96 8.77 15.92
CA ALA A 220 -15.45 7.64 15.13
C ALA A 220 -16.42 6.43 15.10
N ALA A 221 -17.10 6.15 16.21
CA ALA A 221 -18.12 5.10 16.28
C ALA A 221 -19.34 5.46 15.41
N LEU A 222 -19.79 6.71 15.45
CA LEU A 222 -20.95 7.20 14.69
C LEU A 222 -20.75 7.10 13.17
N VAL A 223 -19.54 7.36 12.67
CA VAL A 223 -19.21 7.25 11.23
C VAL A 223 -18.96 5.81 10.76
N ARG A 224 -19.13 4.81 11.65
CA ARG A 224 -18.87 3.39 11.42
C ARG A 224 -17.42 3.08 11.02
N LEU A 225 -16.47 3.86 11.56
CA LEU A 225 -15.04 3.59 11.37
C LEU A 225 -14.65 2.14 11.76
N PRO A 226 -15.17 1.52 12.84
CA PRO A 226 -14.81 0.14 13.19
C PRO A 226 -15.11 -0.86 12.07
N THR A 227 -16.29 -0.75 11.43
CA THR A 227 -16.65 -1.61 10.29
C THR A 227 -15.76 -1.35 9.08
N LEU A 228 -15.37 -0.11 8.86
CA LEU A 228 -14.48 0.25 7.75
C LEU A 228 -13.06 -0.30 7.96
N LEU A 229 -12.51 -0.21 9.17
CA LEU A 229 -11.19 -0.74 9.49
C LEU A 229 -11.13 -2.26 9.34
N GLN A 230 -12.20 -2.99 9.68
CA GLN A 230 -12.30 -4.42 9.38
C GLN A 230 -12.18 -4.71 7.87
N ASN A 231 -12.80 -3.89 7.02
CA ASN A 231 -12.68 -4.02 5.56
C ASN A 231 -11.29 -3.63 5.04
N VAL A 232 -10.60 -2.69 5.69
CA VAL A 232 -9.22 -2.30 5.36
C VAL A 232 -8.24 -3.38 5.79
N ASN A 233 -8.42 -3.96 6.97
CA ASN A 233 -7.64 -5.07 7.50
C ASN A 233 -7.77 -6.35 6.66
N GLY A 234 -8.89 -6.52 5.95
CA GLY A 234 -9.07 -7.58 4.95
C GLY A 234 -8.31 -7.37 3.63
N ARG A 235 -7.61 -6.26 3.45
CA ARG A 235 -6.75 -6.00 2.27
C ARG A 235 -5.34 -6.56 2.52
N HIS A 236 -4.63 -6.88 1.43
CA HIS A 236 -3.21 -7.23 1.53
C HIS A 236 -2.40 -5.96 1.72
N LEU A 237 -2.02 -5.66 2.97
CA LEU A 237 -1.16 -4.55 3.35
C LEU A 237 0.25 -5.10 3.59
N THR A 238 1.26 -4.37 3.13
CA THR A 238 2.68 -4.73 3.19
C THR A 238 3.49 -3.79 4.10
N ASP A 239 2.98 -2.57 4.32
CA ASP A 239 3.60 -1.58 5.19
C ASP A 239 3.45 -1.95 6.68
N PRO A 240 4.55 -2.24 7.41
CA PRO A 240 4.49 -2.65 8.80
C PRO A 240 3.91 -1.58 9.75
N GLU A 241 4.20 -0.30 9.50
CA GLU A 241 3.71 0.79 10.35
C GLU A 241 2.21 1.01 10.15
N LEU A 242 1.73 0.89 8.91
CA LEU A 242 0.28 0.91 8.65
C LEU A 242 -0.43 -0.24 9.36
N ILE A 243 0.15 -1.45 9.36
CA ILE A 243 -0.45 -2.60 10.05
C ILE A 243 -0.47 -2.37 11.56
N GLU A 244 0.61 -1.82 12.13
CA GLU A 244 0.69 -1.48 13.55
C GLU A 244 -0.38 -0.46 13.94
N ASP A 245 -0.44 0.68 13.24
CA ASP A 245 -1.41 1.74 13.51
C ASP A 245 -2.86 1.27 13.26
N LEU A 246 -3.09 0.46 12.22
CA LEU A 246 -4.39 -0.13 11.92
C LEU A 246 -4.85 -1.05 13.04
N THR A 247 -3.95 -1.89 13.55
CA THR A 247 -4.24 -2.82 14.65
C THR A 247 -4.53 -2.03 15.92
N ALA A 248 -3.68 -1.07 16.28
CA ALA A 248 -3.84 -0.26 17.48
C ALA A 248 -5.12 0.58 17.46
N LEU A 249 -5.47 1.19 16.31
CA LEU A 249 -6.71 1.94 16.15
C LEU A 249 -7.94 1.01 16.22
N SER A 250 -7.86 -0.18 15.61
CA SER A 250 -8.96 -1.16 15.66
C SER A 250 -9.21 -1.65 17.08
N GLU A 251 -8.16 -1.97 17.85
CA GLU A 251 -8.27 -2.39 19.25
C GLU A 251 -8.91 -1.30 20.12
N LEU A 252 -8.47 -0.05 19.95
CA LEU A 252 -8.98 1.11 20.69
C LEU A 252 -10.49 1.31 20.43
N LEU A 253 -10.92 1.19 19.17
CA LEU A 253 -12.33 1.29 18.79
C LEU A 253 -13.18 0.10 19.25
N GLU A 254 -12.62 -1.12 19.22
CA GLU A 254 -13.30 -2.32 19.72
C GLU A 254 -13.53 -2.27 21.23
N GLU A 255 -12.55 -1.80 22.00
CA GLU A 255 -12.68 -1.62 23.45
C GLU A 255 -13.78 -0.59 23.78
N HIS A 256 -13.82 0.52 23.06
CA HIS A 256 -14.89 1.51 23.20
C HIS A 256 -16.27 0.92 22.86
N THR A 257 -16.39 0.23 21.73
CA THR A 257 -17.67 -0.35 21.28
C THR A 257 -18.19 -1.41 22.26
N LYS A 258 -17.31 -2.17 22.93
CA LYS A 258 -17.69 -3.16 23.94
C LYS A 258 -18.23 -2.54 25.23
N THR A 259 -17.80 -1.31 25.56
CA THR A 259 -18.12 -0.63 26.82
C THR A 259 -19.26 0.38 26.69
N GLN A 260 -19.60 0.79 25.47
CA GLN A 260 -20.66 1.75 25.19
C GLN A 260 -22.06 1.16 25.43
N THR A 261 -22.89 1.81 26.24
CA THR A 261 -24.30 1.43 26.40
C THR A 261 -25.16 2.04 25.28
N THR A 262 -26.35 1.50 25.05
CA THR A 262 -27.33 2.08 24.10
C THR A 262 -27.74 3.51 24.49
N PHE A 263 -27.68 3.85 25.78
CA PHE A 263 -27.88 5.21 26.26
C PHE A 263 -26.72 6.13 25.86
N ASP A 264 -25.48 5.68 26.02
CA ASP A 264 -24.29 6.47 25.66
C ASP A 264 -24.21 6.68 24.14
N GLN A 265 -24.65 5.70 23.35
CA GLN A 265 -24.83 5.85 21.91
C GLN A 265 -25.85 6.93 21.57
N TYR A 266 -27.03 6.91 22.20
CA TYR A 266 -28.06 7.93 21.99
C TYR A 266 -27.59 9.33 22.41
N ALA A 267 -26.95 9.45 23.57
CA ALA A 267 -26.43 10.72 24.06
C ALA A 267 -25.38 11.29 23.09
N ALA A 268 -24.46 10.48 22.59
CA ALA A 268 -23.47 10.88 21.59
C ALA A 268 -24.11 11.31 20.26
N GLU A 269 -25.13 10.60 19.77
CA GLU A 269 -25.86 10.97 18.54
C GLU A 269 -26.52 12.35 18.70
N VAL A 270 -27.20 12.59 19.83
CA VAL A 270 -27.86 13.86 20.13
C VAL A 270 -26.86 14.99 20.37
N ASP A 271 -25.80 14.78 21.14
CA ASP A 271 -24.79 15.81 21.40
C ASP A 271 -24.02 16.19 20.12
N SER A 272 -23.84 15.25 19.17
CA SER A 272 -23.22 15.52 17.87
C SER A 272 -24.10 16.31 16.89
N GLY A 273 -25.41 16.36 17.15
CA GLY A 273 -26.39 16.95 16.25
C GLY A 273 -26.72 16.15 14.98
N HIS A 274 -26.02 15.05 14.71
CA HIS A 274 -26.16 14.24 13.49
C HIS A 274 -26.96 12.96 13.76
N LEU A 275 -28.28 13.08 13.76
CA LEU A 275 -29.17 11.97 14.10
C LEU A 275 -29.37 10.99 12.95
N ARG A 276 -29.37 9.69 13.25
CA ARG A 276 -29.69 8.64 12.28
C ARG A 276 -30.62 7.62 12.88
N TRP A 277 -31.25 6.84 12.02
CA TRP A 277 -32.08 5.73 12.45
C TRP A 277 -31.23 4.56 13.01
N SER A 278 -30.73 4.73 14.23
CA SER A 278 -29.98 3.74 14.99
C SER A 278 -30.88 2.98 15.98
N PRO A 279 -30.40 1.88 16.62
CA PRO A 279 -31.21 1.08 17.53
C PRO A 279 -31.90 1.89 18.67
N PRO A 280 -31.27 2.89 19.31
CA PRO A 280 -31.95 3.75 20.29
C PRO A 280 -33.19 4.47 19.78
N HIS A 281 -33.16 5.02 18.57
CA HIS A 281 -34.29 5.78 17.99
C HIS A 281 -35.46 4.88 17.54
N ARG A 282 -35.21 3.58 17.33
CA ARG A 282 -36.22 2.63 16.83
C ARG A 282 -36.80 1.70 17.90
N ASN A 283 -36.10 1.51 19.01
CA ASN A 283 -36.46 0.48 19.99
C ASN A 283 -37.38 1.05 21.07
N THR A 284 -38.61 0.57 21.15
CA THR A 284 -39.57 1.00 22.18
C THR A 284 -39.13 0.63 23.60
N VAL A 285 -38.37 -0.46 23.77
CA VAL A 285 -37.84 -0.88 25.08
C VAL A 285 -36.81 0.13 25.60
N PHE A 286 -35.95 0.65 24.71
CA PHE A 286 -34.99 1.68 25.05
C PHE A 286 -35.66 2.90 25.68
N TRP A 287 -36.73 3.40 25.05
CA TRP A 287 -37.47 4.56 25.54
C TRP A 287 -38.16 4.31 26.88
N SER A 288 -38.76 3.12 27.06
CA SER A 288 -39.40 2.76 28.33
C SER A 288 -38.42 2.72 29.51
N GLU A 289 -37.15 2.38 29.26
CA GLU A 289 -36.11 2.26 30.29
C GLU A 289 -35.35 3.58 30.50
N ASN A 290 -35.23 4.43 29.47
CA ASN A 290 -34.29 5.56 29.48
C ASN A 290 -34.94 6.94 29.35
N ALA A 291 -36.21 7.09 28.99
CA ALA A 291 -36.83 8.40 28.74
C ALA A 291 -36.72 9.38 29.92
N ARG A 292 -36.93 8.91 31.16
CA ARG A 292 -36.76 9.75 32.36
C ARG A 292 -35.30 10.17 32.57
N ARG A 293 -34.35 9.24 32.34
CA ARG A 293 -32.91 9.49 32.42
C ARG A 293 -32.47 10.51 31.36
N ILE A 294 -33.01 10.43 30.14
CA ILE A 294 -32.72 11.40 29.06
C ILE A 294 -33.14 12.81 29.46
N LEU A 295 -34.34 12.98 30.05
CA LEU A 295 -34.86 14.29 30.47
C LEU A 295 -34.08 14.92 31.65
N GLU A 296 -33.39 14.10 32.43
CA GLU A 296 -32.63 14.50 33.62
C GLU A 296 -31.11 14.58 33.38
N HIS A 297 -30.64 14.02 32.26
CA HIS A 297 -29.21 13.96 31.91
C HIS A 297 -28.57 15.34 31.90
N GLU A 298 -27.52 15.52 32.71
CA GLU A 298 -26.75 16.78 32.84
C GLU A 298 -27.65 18.04 32.91
N ASN A 299 -28.65 18.03 33.81
CA ASN A 299 -29.61 19.14 33.94
C ASN A 299 -30.42 19.43 32.67
N GLY A 300 -30.83 18.37 31.95
CA GLY A 300 -31.64 18.46 30.75
C GLY A 300 -30.87 18.92 29.52
N ARG A 301 -29.59 18.54 29.41
CA ARG A 301 -28.75 18.83 28.25
C ARG A 301 -29.30 18.21 26.96
N LEU A 302 -29.62 16.91 26.97
CA LEU A 302 -30.10 16.21 25.77
C LEU A 302 -31.40 16.82 25.21
N PRO A 303 -32.42 17.17 26.03
CA PRO A 303 -33.59 17.92 25.55
C PRO A 303 -33.27 19.30 24.96
N LYS A 304 -32.25 20.01 25.47
CA LYS A 304 -31.81 21.29 24.91
C LYS A 304 -31.13 21.10 23.56
N MET A 305 -30.27 20.08 23.45
CA MET A 305 -29.64 19.72 22.17
C MET A 305 -30.69 19.33 21.13
N LEU A 306 -31.72 18.54 21.49
CA LEU A 306 -32.84 18.26 20.58
C LEU A 306 -33.57 19.54 20.11
N ALA A 307 -33.71 20.54 20.99
CA ALA A 307 -34.30 21.82 20.65
C ALA A 307 -33.41 22.65 19.70
N GLU A 308 -32.10 22.60 19.89
CA GLU A 308 -31.13 23.23 19.00
C GLU A 308 -31.09 22.54 17.63
N ILE A 309 -31.13 21.21 17.58
CA ILE A 309 -31.15 20.44 16.34
C ILE A 309 -32.39 20.79 15.52
N ILE A 310 -33.60 20.76 16.10
CA ILE A 310 -34.83 21.02 15.34
C ILE A 310 -34.99 22.49 14.90
N ALA A 311 -34.25 23.41 15.54
CA ALA A 311 -34.25 24.82 15.18
C ALA A 311 -33.37 25.12 13.97
N LYS A 312 -32.40 24.25 13.63
CA LYS A 312 -31.55 24.41 12.43
C LYS A 312 -32.34 24.15 11.14
N PRO A 313 -32.02 24.83 10.04
CA PRO A 313 -32.61 24.56 8.73
C PRO A 313 -31.99 23.29 8.13
N TRP A 314 -32.78 22.21 8.02
CA TRP A 314 -32.36 20.91 7.46
C TRP A 314 -32.95 20.70 6.06
N ASP A 315 -32.75 21.67 5.16
CA ASP A 315 -33.34 21.64 3.82
C ASP A 315 -32.85 20.46 2.98
N ASN A 316 -31.63 19.97 3.27
CA ASN A 316 -30.95 18.89 2.54
C ASN A 316 -31.00 17.51 3.26
N ASP A 317 -31.32 17.45 4.56
CA ASP A 317 -31.47 16.20 5.32
C ASP A 317 -32.69 16.20 6.25
N LYS A 318 -33.86 16.03 5.64
CA LYS A 318 -35.15 15.95 6.34
C LYS A 318 -35.27 14.72 7.27
N GLN A 319 -34.33 13.78 7.23
CA GLN A 319 -34.36 12.60 8.09
C GLN A 319 -34.04 12.95 9.55
N VAL A 320 -33.14 13.91 9.79
CA VAL A 320 -32.80 14.38 11.14
C VAL A 320 -34.05 14.95 11.83
N LEU A 321 -34.82 15.78 11.13
CA LEU A 321 -36.09 16.33 11.62
C LEU A 321 -37.09 15.23 11.99
N ALA A 322 -37.22 14.20 11.15
CA ALA A 322 -38.11 13.07 11.41
C ALA A 322 -37.70 12.28 12.67
N ILE A 323 -36.39 12.11 12.90
CA ILE A 323 -35.87 11.42 14.08
C ILE A 323 -36.08 12.26 15.35
N VAL A 324 -35.78 13.57 15.32
CA VAL A 324 -36.07 14.44 16.47
C VAL A 324 -37.57 14.42 16.82
N CYS A 325 -38.44 14.50 15.82
CA CYS A 325 -39.90 14.46 16.04
C CYS A 325 -40.34 13.13 16.67
N ASN A 326 -39.79 12.02 16.20
CA ASN A 326 -40.02 10.70 16.77
C ASN A 326 -39.55 10.62 18.24
N ASP A 327 -38.34 11.08 18.52
CA ASP A 327 -37.72 11.05 19.85
C ASP A 327 -38.50 11.91 20.85
N VAL A 328 -38.89 13.12 20.46
CA VAL A 328 -39.75 13.99 21.28
C VAL A 328 -41.11 13.34 21.51
N GLY A 329 -41.68 12.68 20.50
CA GLY A 329 -42.90 11.89 20.63
C GLY A 329 -42.78 10.76 21.67
N CYS A 330 -41.67 10.00 21.62
CA CYS A 330 -41.36 8.97 22.59
C CYS A 330 -41.18 9.54 24.01
N LEU A 331 -40.48 10.67 24.17
CA LEU A 331 -40.31 11.33 25.47
C LEU A 331 -41.64 11.78 26.08
N VAL A 332 -42.53 12.34 25.27
CA VAL A 332 -43.88 12.77 25.73
C VAL A 332 -44.75 11.57 26.08
N LYS A 333 -44.64 10.46 25.33
CA LYS A 333 -45.40 9.23 25.56
C LYS A 333 -44.97 8.53 26.86
N GLU A 334 -43.67 8.39 27.08
CA GLU A 334 -43.13 7.63 28.22
C GLU A 334 -43.05 8.47 29.52
N VAL A 335 -42.93 9.80 29.43
CA VAL A 335 -42.84 10.70 30.61
C VAL A 335 -43.79 11.91 30.47
N PRO A 336 -45.13 11.67 30.47
CA PRO A 336 -46.12 12.72 30.21
C PRO A 336 -46.09 13.86 31.23
N GLU A 337 -45.71 13.60 32.48
CA GLU A 337 -45.63 14.60 33.56
C GLU A 337 -44.54 15.66 33.32
N LYS A 338 -43.52 15.37 32.50
CA LYS A 338 -42.44 16.31 32.13
C LYS A 338 -42.67 17.02 30.80
N ARG A 339 -43.83 16.84 30.17
CA ARG A 339 -44.18 17.50 28.90
C ARG A 339 -43.99 19.02 28.92
N GLN A 340 -44.32 19.68 30.04
CA GLN A 340 -44.13 21.13 30.18
C GLN A 340 -42.65 21.56 30.08
N GLN A 341 -41.70 20.69 30.44
CA GLN A 341 -40.27 20.96 30.28
C GLN A 341 -39.88 21.08 28.80
N LEU A 342 -40.39 20.18 27.95
CA LEU A 342 -40.16 20.20 26.50
C LEU A 342 -40.88 21.37 25.82
N GLU A 343 -42.08 21.73 26.30
CA GLU A 343 -42.82 22.90 25.81
C GLU A 343 -42.07 24.22 26.10
N ARG A 344 -41.43 24.36 27.27
CA ARG A 344 -40.60 25.54 27.61
C ARG A 344 -39.36 25.67 26.73
N LEU A 345 -38.88 24.58 26.14
CA LEU A 345 -37.75 24.58 25.20
C LEU A 345 -38.17 24.89 23.75
N GLY A 346 -39.46 25.17 23.49
CA GLY A 346 -39.96 25.56 22.17
C GLY A 346 -40.17 24.40 21.18
N LEU A 347 -39.88 23.15 21.58
CA LEU A 347 -39.98 21.95 20.74
C LEU A 347 -41.37 21.74 20.15
N LYS A 348 -42.42 21.95 20.96
CA LYS A 348 -43.83 21.75 20.52
C LYS A 348 -44.23 22.69 19.38
N THR A 349 -43.89 23.97 19.51
CA THR A 349 -44.21 24.98 18.50
C THR A 349 -43.53 24.64 17.18
N ARG A 350 -42.24 24.29 17.23
CA ARG A 350 -41.46 23.92 16.04
C ARG A 350 -41.96 22.64 15.35
N ILE A 351 -42.32 21.61 16.13
CA ILE A 351 -42.90 20.38 15.57
C ILE A 351 -44.24 20.65 14.89
N MET A 352 -45.09 21.52 15.47
CA MET A 352 -46.37 21.89 14.86
C MET A 352 -46.20 22.68 13.55
N GLU A 353 -45.16 23.52 13.44
CA GLU A 353 -44.80 24.20 12.20
C GLU A 353 -44.37 23.20 11.11
N LEU A 354 -43.50 22.25 11.46
CA LEU A 354 -43.02 21.21 10.54
C LEU A 354 -44.14 20.27 10.08
N MET A 355 -45.14 19.99 10.93
CA MET A 355 -46.32 19.20 10.57
C MET A 355 -47.28 19.92 9.60
N ALA A 356 -47.16 21.25 9.46
CA ALA A 356 -47.95 22.04 8.52
C ALA A 356 -47.29 22.16 7.13
N GLU A 357 -46.07 21.66 6.96
CA GLU A 357 -45.38 21.65 5.66
C GLU A 357 -45.96 20.58 4.71
N PRO A 358 -46.10 20.86 3.40
CA PRO A 358 -46.76 19.97 2.44
C PRO A 358 -45.93 18.75 1.99
N ASP A 359 -44.70 18.57 2.49
CA ASP A 359 -43.79 17.51 2.04
C ASP A 359 -43.95 16.21 2.86
N GLU A 360 -44.38 15.11 2.21
CA GLU A 360 -44.73 13.83 2.86
C GLU A 360 -43.52 13.12 3.51
N THR A 361 -42.27 13.47 3.18
CA THR A 361 -41.08 12.84 3.78
C THR A 361 -40.83 13.27 5.23
N VAL A 362 -41.39 14.39 5.67
CA VAL A 362 -41.35 14.89 7.07
C VAL A 362 -42.56 14.36 7.85
N ALA A 363 -43.59 13.85 7.16
CA ALA A 363 -44.79 13.31 7.78
C ALA A 363 -44.53 11.93 8.40
N VAL A 364 -44.40 11.92 9.73
CA VAL A 364 -44.11 10.76 10.58
C VAL A 364 -45.13 9.61 10.38
N PRO A 365 -44.72 8.31 10.34
CA PRO A 365 -45.64 7.18 10.14
C PRO A 365 -46.68 6.90 11.25
N GLU A 366 -46.59 7.50 12.44
CA GLU A 366 -47.47 7.17 13.59
C GLU A 366 -47.97 8.37 14.43
N THR A 367 -48.20 9.55 13.83
CA THR A 367 -48.67 10.74 14.58
C THR A 367 -50.18 10.86 14.81
N ASN A 368 -51.00 9.89 14.38
CA ASN A 368 -52.44 9.89 14.72
C ASN A 368 -52.72 9.82 16.25
N SER A 369 -51.71 9.49 17.06
CA SER A 369 -51.80 9.52 18.53
C SER A 369 -51.40 10.88 19.16
N LEU A 370 -50.64 11.72 18.45
CA LEU A 370 -50.22 13.05 18.92
C LEU A 370 -51.30 14.11 18.65
N SER A 371 -52.02 14.04 17.52
CA SER A 371 -53.15 14.94 17.26
C SER A 371 -54.32 14.75 18.25
N SER A 372 -54.54 13.51 18.70
CA SER A 372 -55.58 13.16 19.69
C SER A 372 -55.18 13.45 21.14
N SER A 373 -53.88 13.50 21.46
CA SER A 373 -53.37 13.75 22.82
C SER A 373 -52.97 15.21 23.08
N ILE A 374 -53.03 16.06 22.05
CA ILE A 374 -52.71 17.51 22.13
C ILE A 374 -53.98 18.37 22.02
N SER A 375 -55.07 17.85 21.47
CA SER A 375 -56.32 18.60 21.24
C SER A 375 -57.45 18.16 22.18
N THR A 376 -57.44 18.64 23.42
CA THR A 376 -58.64 18.71 24.27
C THR A 376 -58.87 20.13 24.74
N THR A 377 -59.49 20.94 23.89
CA THR A 377 -60.52 21.91 24.29
C THR A 377 -61.27 22.46 23.07
N THR A 378 -62.60 22.24 23.09
CA THR A 378 -63.68 23.05 22.48
C THR A 378 -63.98 23.02 20.96
N THR A 379 -65.12 22.35 20.67
CA THR A 379 -66.27 22.81 19.86
C THR A 379 -66.41 22.37 18.39
N THR A 380 -67.29 21.37 18.22
CA THR A 380 -68.38 21.22 17.23
C THR A 380 -68.36 22.09 15.96
N SER A 381 -68.24 21.48 14.78
CA SER A 381 -69.23 21.53 13.67
C SER A 381 -68.69 20.94 12.35
N ASN A 382 -69.49 20.06 11.74
CA ASN A 382 -69.65 19.73 10.32
C ASN A 382 -68.48 19.75 9.30
N ARG A 383 -68.26 18.54 8.73
CA ARG A 383 -68.27 18.18 7.29
C ARG A 383 -67.80 19.25 6.28
N SER A 384 -66.74 18.93 5.53
CA SER A 384 -66.76 18.42 4.13
C SER A 384 -65.55 18.86 3.31
N ILE A 385 -65.19 18.02 2.32
CA ILE A 385 -64.30 18.27 1.16
C ILE A 385 -62.78 18.15 1.42
N LEU A 386 -62.19 16.97 1.19
CA LEU A 386 -61.38 16.73 -0.01
C LEU A 386 -61.04 15.24 -0.16
N THR A 387 -61.26 14.74 -1.36
CA THR A 387 -61.18 13.34 -1.78
C THR A 387 -59.96 13.17 -2.70
N MET A 388 -59.37 11.97 -2.70
CA MET A 388 -58.46 11.40 -3.72
C MET A 388 -57.03 11.96 -3.87
N LYS A 389 -56.07 11.16 -3.36
CA LYS A 389 -54.72 10.77 -3.84
C LYS A 389 -53.98 10.26 -2.58
N SER A 390 -53.33 9.11 -2.48
CA SER A 390 -52.72 8.22 -3.45
C SER A 390 -52.73 6.77 -2.93
N LEU A 391 -52.93 5.83 -3.86
CA LEU A 391 -52.52 4.43 -3.72
C LEU A 391 -51.03 4.33 -4.04
N ARG A 392 -50.19 3.85 -3.12
CA ARG A 392 -48.99 3.00 -3.34
C ARG A 392 -48.06 3.00 -2.11
N ALA A 393 -48.30 2.10 -1.14
CA ALA A 393 -47.27 1.65 -0.19
C ALA A 393 -47.74 0.44 0.66
N THR A 394 -48.30 -0.61 0.07
CA THR A 394 -48.69 -1.83 0.82
C THR A 394 -48.43 -3.12 0.02
N ARG A 395 -47.25 -3.22 -0.61
CA ARG A 395 -46.86 -4.42 -1.38
C ARG A 395 -45.51 -5.04 -1.02
N TYR A 396 -44.92 -4.71 0.12
CA TYR A 396 -43.63 -5.30 0.52
C TYR A 396 -43.66 -6.11 1.84
N LEU A 397 -44.79 -6.13 2.56
CA LEU A 397 -44.91 -6.81 3.86
C LEU A 397 -45.89 -8.00 3.88
N LYS A 398 -46.47 -8.38 2.74
CA LYS A 398 -47.37 -9.56 2.66
C LYS A 398 -46.72 -10.83 2.09
N ASP A 399 -45.54 -10.73 1.48
CA ASP A 399 -44.93 -11.89 0.80
C ASP A 399 -43.90 -12.67 1.66
N VAL A 400 -43.64 -12.24 2.89
CA VAL A 400 -42.71 -12.95 3.81
C VAL A 400 -43.44 -13.78 4.88
N ILE A 401 -44.75 -13.60 5.05
CA ILE A 401 -45.53 -14.29 6.10
C ILE A 401 -46.44 -15.41 5.54
N ALA A 402 -46.52 -15.59 4.21
CA ALA A 402 -47.43 -16.55 3.57
C ALA A 402 -46.75 -17.80 2.97
N ALA A 403 -45.68 -18.32 3.58
CA ALA A 403 -45.06 -19.58 3.16
C ALA A 403 -44.80 -20.56 4.33
N ARG A 404 -45.69 -20.56 5.33
CA ARG A 404 -45.69 -21.52 6.44
C ARG A 404 -47.09 -22.05 6.66
N ASN A 405 -47.55 -22.96 5.79
CA ASN A 405 -48.52 -24.05 6.05
C ASN A 405 -49.03 -24.66 4.74
N ALA A 406 -48.44 -25.78 4.31
CA ALA A 406 -49.14 -26.84 3.56
C ALA A 406 -48.29 -28.12 3.57
N LEU A 407 -48.78 -29.16 4.26
CA LEU A 407 -48.34 -30.56 4.14
C LEU A 407 -49.15 -31.24 3.03
N PRO A 408 -48.66 -32.39 2.51
CA PRO A 408 -49.40 -33.62 2.78
C PRO A 408 -48.53 -34.82 3.21
N ARG A 409 -49.24 -35.78 3.79
CA ARG A 409 -48.80 -37.00 4.52
C ARG A 409 -48.26 -38.11 3.60
N SER A 410 -47.31 -38.89 4.12
CA SER A 410 -47.36 -40.37 4.05
C SER A 410 -46.55 -41.06 5.17
N SER A 411 -47.28 -41.82 5.98
CA SER A 411 -46.99 -43.00 6.80
C SER A 411 -45.61 -43.70 6.80
N GLY A 412 -45.17 -44.12 8.01
CA GLY A 412 -44.27 -45.25 8.23
C GLY A 412 -43.66 -45.31 9.65
N LEU A 413 -44.19 -46.20 10.50
CA LEU A 413 -43.78 -46.52 11.89
C LEU A 413 -42.32 -47.06 11.97
N ILE A 414 -41.59 -47.02 13.09
CA ILE A 414 -41.59 -48.05 14.17
C ILE A 414 -40.55 -47.68 15.27
N THR A 415 -40.96 -47.80 16.56
CA THR A 415 -40.27 -48.00 17.89
C THR A 415 -38.77 -47.67 18.11
N ALA A 416 -38.30 -46.99 19.17
CA ALA A 416 -38.41 -47.10 20.66
C ALA A 416 -37.17 -47.76 21.34
N ALA A 417 -36.90 -47.30 22.58
CA ALA A 417 -35.95 -47.76 23.62
C ALA A 417 -34.49 -47.23 23.52
N ALA A 418 -34.03 -46.31 24.38
CA ALA A 418 -33.75 -46.38 25.82
C ALA A 418 -32.55 -47.28 26.21
N ARG A 419 -31.45 -46.69 26.75
CA ARG A 419 -30.94 -46.94 28.12
C ARG A 419 -29.61 -46.23 28.44
N ARG A 420 -29.49 -45.96 29.75
CA ARG A 420 -28.40 -45.37 30.56
C ARG A 420 -27.14 -46.26 30.69
N SER A 421 -25.99 -45.64 30.97
CA SER A 421 -24.98 -46.04 32.00
C SER A 421 -23.90 -44.95 32.11
N ILE A 422 -23.79 -44.14 33.17
CA ILE A 422 -23.05 -44.31 34.46
C ILE A 422 -21.52 -44.46 34.32
N SER A 423 -20.83 -43.36 34.66
CA SER A 423 -19.67 -43.16 35.57
C SER A 423 -18.51 -44.16 35.64
N THR A 424 -17.28 -43.64 35.51
CA THR A 424 -16.23 -43.81 36.54
C THR A 424 -15.33 -42.56 36.65
N ARG A 425 -15.06 -42.18 37.91
CA ARG A 425 -14.09 -41.17 38.39
C ARG A 425 -12.73 -41.83 38.61
N THR A 426 -11.65 -41.10 38.37
CA THR A 426 -10.39 -41.25 39.11
C THR A 426 -9.68 -39.90 39.24
N SER A 427 -9.39 -39.53 40.49
CA SER A 427 -8.67 -38.34 40.94
C SER A 427 -7.16 -38.48 40.73
N GLN A 428 -6.43 -37.35 40.58
CA GLN A 428 -5.31 -37.01 41.48
C GLN A 428 -4.68 -35.60 41.21
N ARG A 429 -4.61 -34.84 42.32
CA ARG A 429 -3.53 -33.93 42.79
C ARG A 429 -3.24 -32.62 42.06
N HIS A 430 -3.72 -31.54 42.70
CA HIS A 430 -3.19 -30.19 42.59
C HIS A 430 -1.79 -30.07 43.24
N ILE A 431 -0.85 -29.48 42.50
CA ILE A 431 0.39 -28.90 43.04
C ILE A 431 0.31 -27.40 42.76
N LEU A 432 0.24 -26.61 43.84
CA LEU A 432 0.35 -25.16 43.83
C LEU A 432 1.84 -24.77 43.76
N LYS A 433 2.20 -23.89 42.82
CA LYS A 433 3.40 -23.04 42.92
C LYS A 433 3.06 -21.62 42.44
N PRO A 434 3.70 -20.59 43.02
CA PRO A 434 3.13 -19.26 43.17
C PRO A 434 3.47 -18.35 41.98
N THR A 435 2.48 -17.57 41.53
CA THR A 435 2.66 -16.49 40.56
C THR A 435 3.03 -15.23 41.32
N ILE A 436 4.28 -14.78 41.19
CA ILE A 436 4.71 -13.46 41.65
C ILE A 436 4.20 -12.45 40.61
N SER A 437 3.22 -11.64 40.99
CA SER A 437 2.75 -10.49 40.22
C SER A 437 3.70 -9.31 40.45
N VAL A 438 4.43 -8.92 39.42
CA VAL A 438 5.11 -7.60 39.37
C VAL A 438 4.16 -6.64 38.65
N PRO A 439 3.77 -5.50 39.25
CA PRO A 439 2.98 -4.51 38.55
C PRO A 439 3.88 -3.76 37.56
N ALA A 440 3.63 -3.91 36.26
CA ALA A 440 4.26 -3.09 35.25
C ALA A 440 3.60 -1.69 35.27
N ASN A 441 4.25 -0.74 35.94
CA ASN A 441 3.99 0.69 35.76
C ASN A 441 4.27 1.04 34.29
N ARG A 442 3.23 1.19 33.46
CA ARG A 442 3.34 1.84 32.14
C ARG A 442 3.38 3.34 32.38
N LEU A 443 4.57 3.93 32.34
CA LEU A 443 4.73 5.36 32.11
C LEU A 443 4.34 5.66 30.64
N PRO A 444 3.68 6.78 30.34
CA PRO A 444 3.37 7.16 28.97
C PRO A 444 4.68 7.42 28.22
N THR A 445 4.92 6.66 27.16
CA THR A 445 6.00 6.89 26.20
C THR A 445 5.71 8.20 25.47
N THR A 446 6.37 9.28 25.87
CA THR A 446 6.46 10.49 25.08
C THR A 446 7.26 10.17 23.81
N ARG A 447 6.58 10.03 22.67
CA ARG A 447 7.22 9.93 21.34
C ARG A 447 7.95 11.25 21.08
N HIS A 448 9.29 11.24 21.13
CA HIS A 448 10.08 12.33 20.61
C HIS A 448 10.06 12.25 19.08
N ALA A 449 9.82 13.38 18.41
CA ALA A 449 10.02 13.52 16.98
C ALA A 449 11.52 13.34 16.67
N SER A 450 11.94 12.09 16.48
CA SER A 450 13.12 11.82 15.66
C SER A 450 12.66 12.05 14.23
N SER A 451 12.73 13.30 13.78
CA SER A 451 12.67 13.63 12.36
C SER A 451 14.00 13.22 11.69
N ALA A 452 14.27 11.93 11.69
CA ALA A 452 14.48 11.32 10.41
C ALA A 452 13.10 10.75 10.07
N ALA A 453 12.23 11.47 9.36
CA ALA A 453 12.12 11.11 7.95
C ALA A 453 13.34 10.28 7.57
N ALA A 454 13.17 8.95 7.42
CA ALA A 454 13.98 8.30 6.40
C ALA A 454 13.98 9.31 5.25
N PRO A 455 15.16 9.79 4.82
CA PRO A 455 15.19 10.77 3.74
C PRO A 455 14.19 10.27 2.71
N GLU A 456 13.45 11.16 2.03
CA GLU A 456 13.03 10.74 0.68
C GLU A 456 14.33 10.20 0.09
N GLU A 457 14.45 8.87 0.03
CA GLU A 457 15.68 8.26 -0.40
C GLU A 457 15.73 8.74 -1.82
N GLU A 458 16.59 9.73 -2.07
CA GLU A 458 16.73 10.32 -3.37
C GLU A 458 17.03 9.13 -4.27
N LEU A 459 16.01 8.73 -5.03
CA LEU A 459 16.04 7.44 -5.68
C LEU A 459 17.28 7.43 -6.54
N SER A 460 18.11 6.41 -6.34
CA SER A 460 19.34 6.31 -7.09
C SER A 460 19.01 6.28 -8.58
N LYS A 461 19.83 6.95 -9.38
CA LYS A 461 19.64 7.06 -10.82
C LYS A 461 20.62 6.12 -11.51
N THR A 462 20.13 5.36 -12.47
CA THR A 462 21.02 4.61 -13.36
C THR A 462 21.71 5.56 -14.33
N PRO A 463 22.82 5.15 -14.98
CA PRO A 463 23.42 5.92 -16.07
C PRO A 463 22.48 6.22 -17.24
N LEU A 464 21.31 5.56 -17.31
CA LEU A 464 20.29 5.77 -18.33
C LEU A 464 19.09 6.59 -17.83
N TYR A 465 19.13 7.20 -16.64
CA TYR A 465 17.97 7.93 -16.12
C TYR A 465 17.46 9.02 -17.07
N ASP A 466 18.34 9.94 -17.52
CA ASP A 466 17.96 11.01 -18.44
C ASP A 466 17.58 10.47 -19.82
N PHE A 467 18.22 9.36 -20.24
CA PHE A 467 17.85 8.63 -21.43
C PHE A 467 16.41 8.10 -21.36
N HIS A 468 16.01 7.49 -20.24
CA HIS A 468 14.65 6.99 -20.03
C HIS A 468 13.62 8.10 -20.11
N VAL A 469 13.88 9.23 -19.43
CA VAL A 469 12.99 10.40 -19.45
C VAL A 469 12.81 10.92 -20.88
N ARG A 470 13.90 11.07 -21.64
CA ARG A 470 13.84 11.49 -23.05
C ARG A 470 13.06 10.53 -23.96
N HIS A 471 13.09 9.23 -23.67
CA HIS A 471 12.35 8.22 -24.43
C HIS A 471 10.92 7.98 -23.89
N GLY A 472 10.42 8.87 -23.03
CA GLY A 472 9.07 8.79 -22.49
C GLY A 472 8.88 7.63 -21.50
N GLY A 473 9.94 7.26 -20.78
CA GLY A 473 9.91 6.30 -19.69
C GLY A 473 9.12 6.85 -18.50
N LYS A 474 8.12 6.09 -18.04
CA LYS A 474 7.37 6.40 -16.83
C LYS A 474 8.15 5.90 -15.62
N MET A 475 8.86 6.79 -14.95
CA MET A 475 9.75 6.46 -13.83
C MET A 475 8.96 6.13 -12.56
N VAL A 476 9.34 5.06 -11.88
CA VAL A 476 8.76 4.62 -10.59
C VAL A 476 9.88 4.19 -9.63
N PRO A 477 9.66 4.23 -8.31
CA PRO A 477 10.56 3.62 -7.34
C PRO A 477 10.62 2.10 -7.53
N PHE A 478 11.83 1.55 -7.65
CA PHE A 478 12.07 0.11 -7.70
C PHE A 478 13.47 -0.23 -7.17
N GLY A 479 13.54 -1.02 -6.09
CA GLY A 479 14.81 -1.48 -5.50
C GLY A 479 15.76 -0.34 -5.09
N GLY A 480 15.24 0.79 -4.61
CA GLY A 480 16.02 1.99 -4.26
C GLY A 480 16.41 2.89 -5.45
N TYR A 481 15.96 2.56 -6.67
CA TYR A 481 16.26 3.31 -7.89
C TYR A 481 15.00 3.88 -8.55
N ALA A 482 15.17 4.94 -9.34
CA ALA A 482 14.13 5.43 -10.24
C ALA A 482 14.24 4.68 -11.58
N MET A 483 13.28 3.80 -11.85
CA MET A 483 13.30 2.88 -12.99
C MET A 483 12.05 3.03 -13.86
N PRO A 484 12.12 2.83 -15.19
CA PRO A 484 10.97 2.94 -16.07
C PRO A 484 10.04 1.71 -15.93
N VAL A 485 8.79 1.91 -15.50
CA VAL A 485 7.78 0.83 -15.47
C VAL A 485 7.29 0.46 -16.86
N GLN A 486 7.19 1.46 -17.74
CA GLN A 486 6.79 1.35 -19.14
C GLN A 486 7.31 2.58 -19.91
N TYR A 487 7.26 2.53 -21.24
CA TYR A 487 7.57 3.66 -22.11
C TYR A 487 6.31 4.12 -22.84
N SER A 488 6.26 5.40 -23.23
CA SER A 488 5.09 5.98 -23.92
C SER A 488 4.77 5.33 -25.28
N SER A 489 5.74 4.68 -25.94
CA SER A 489 5.56 4.08 -27.26
C SER A 489 4.70 2.82 -27.26
N LEU A 490 4.70 2.04 -26.17
CA LEU A 490 4.01 0.75 -26.08
C LEU A 490 3.37 0.57 -24.70
N SER A 491 2.16 0.03 -24.67
CA SER A 491 1.57 -0.46 -23.42
C SER A 491 2.42 -1.60 -22.84
N VAL A 492 2.25 -1.92 -21.56
CA VAL A 492 2.93 -3.09 -20.94
C VAL A 492 2.64 -4.37 -21.71
N LEU A 493 1.40 -4.54 -22.18
CA LEU A 493 0.96 -5.68 -22.97
C LEU A 493 1.69 -5.75 -24.32
N ASP A 494 1.75 -4.63 -25.02
CA ASP A 494 2.37 -4.58 -26.35
C ASP A 494 3.89 -4.70 -26.26
N SER A 495 4.51 -4.10 -25.23
CA SER A 495 5.95 -4.23 -24.95
C SER A 495 6.34 -5.68 -24.64
N HIS A 496 5.50 -6.41 -23.92
CA HIS A 496 5.67 -7.85 -23.70
C HIS A 496 5.65 -8.61 -25.04
N ASN A 497 4.60 -8.42 -25.85
CA ASN A 497 4.45 -9.10 -27.13
C ASN A 497 5.58 -8.73 -28.12
N PHE A 498 6.02 -7.47 -28.10
CA PHE A 498 7.14 -7.01 -28.90
C PHE A 498 8.43 -7.74 -28.52
N THR A 499 8.70 -7.91 -27.22
CA THR A 499 9.90 -8.64 -26.76
C THR A 499 9.90 -10.10 -27.26
N ARG A 500 8.73 -10.75 -27.30
CA ARG A 500 8.56 -12.13 -27.77
C ARG A 500 8.68 -12.30 -29.29
N SER A 501 8.40 -11.26 -30.07
CA SER A 501 8.37 -11.31 -31.53
C SER A 501 9.59 -10.63 -32.19
N ALA A 502 10.23 -9.70 -31.50
CA ALA A 502 11.36 -8.90 -31.94
C ALA A 502 12.49 -8.95 -30.90
N SER A 503 12.89 -7.81 -30.34
CA SER A 503 13.75 -7.76 -29.16
C SER A 503 13.58 -6.46 -28.40
N SER A 504 13.87 -6.45 -27.10
CA SER A 504 13.76 -5.28 -26.25
C SER A 504 15.00 -5.07 -25.41
N ILE A 505 15.32 -3.82 -25.10
CA ILE A 505 16.37 -3.46 -24.14
C ILE A 505 15.72 -3.15 -22.79
N PHE A 506 16.21 -3.80 -21.75
CA PHE A 506 15.89 -3.49 -20.35
C PHE A 506 17.12 -2.88 -19.69
N ASP A 507 16.94 -1.76 -19.00
CA ASP A 507 17.96 -1.25 -18.09
C ASP A 507 17.93 -2.05 -16.78
N VAL A 508 19.04 -2.71 -16.49
CA VAL A 508 19.27 -3.49 -15.27
C VAL A 508 20.51 -2.99 -14.52
N SER A 509 20.93 -1.74 -14.78
CA SER A 509 22.14 -1.14 -14.18
C SER A 509 22.05 -0.95 -12.67
N HIS A 510 20.84 -1.03 -12.10
CA HIS A 510 20.58 -1.00 -10.66
C HIS A 510 21.02 -2.29 -9.95
N MET A 511 21.21 -3.40 -10.68
CA MET A 511 21.73 -4.66 -10.14
C MET A 511 23.17 -4.48 -9.64
N VAL A 512 23.55 -5.23 -8.61
CA VAL A 512 24.88 -5.09 -8.00
C VAL A 512 25.86 -6.00 -8.71
N GLN A 513 26.93 -5.43 -9.26
CA GLN A 513 27.96 -6.16 -10.00
C GLN A 513 29.22 -6.30 -9.14
N HIS A 514 29.81 -7.49 -9.08
CA HIS A 514 30.96 -7.80 -8.25
C HIS A 514 32.07 -8.51 -9.03
N HIS A 515 33.31 -8.28 -8.60
CA HIS A 515 34.42 -9.18 -8.89
C HIS A 515 34.91 -9.85 -7.62
N PHE A 516 35.15 -11.15 -7.70
CA PHE A 516 35.93 -11.91 -6.72
C PHE A 516 37.20 -12.41 -7.42
N THR A 517 38.37 -12.04 -6.89
CA THR A 517 39.69 -12.30 -7.48
C THR A 517 40.61 -13.02 -6.50
N GLY A 518 41.52 -13.83 -7.01
CA GLY A 518 42.53 -14.55 -6.22
C GLY A 518 42.29 -16.05 -6.13
N PRO A 519 43.31 -16.83 -5.72
CA PRO A 519 43.27 -18.29 -5.73
C PRO A 519 42.18 -18.88 -4.82
N GLY A 520 41.74 -18.17 -3.79
CA GLY A 520 40.65 -18.63 -2.92
C GLY A 520 39.24 -18.29 -3.41
N ALA A 521 39.08 -17.57 -4.53
CA ALA A 521 37.78 -16.99 -4.93
C ALA A 521 36.71 -18.06 -5.19
N ALA A 522 37.07 -19.16 -5.86
CA ALA A 522 36.19 -20.29 -6.08
C ALA A 522 35.75 -20.92 -4.75
N ALA A 523 36.71 -21.22 -3.87
CA ALA A 523 36.43 -21.82 -2.56
C ALA A 523 35.54 -20.93 -1.69
N PHE A 524 35.76 -19.61 -1.70
CA PHE A 524 34.89 -18.66 -1.01
C PHE A 524 33.46 -18.73 -1.55
N LEU A 525 33.27 -18.58 -2.87
CA LEU A 525 31.93 -18.63 -3.49
C LEU A 525 31.24 -19.97 -3.22
N GLU A 526 31.97 -21.08 -3.26
CA GLU A 526 31.45 -22.41 -2.96
C GLU A 526 31.05 -22.59 -1.49
N SER A 527 31.68 -21.87 -0.56
CA SER A 527 31.29 -21.92 0.86
C SER A 527 29.90 -21.34 1.11
N ILE A 528 29.49 -20.33 0.32
CA ILE A 528 28.24 -19.58 0.50
C ILE A 528 27.16 -19.90 -0.55
N THR A 529 27.49 -20.72 -1.56
CA THR A 529 26.56 -21.12 -2.63
C THR A 529 26.57 -22.63 -2.85
N PRO A 530 25.46 -23.23 -3.31
CA PRO A 530 25.38 -24.67 -3.56
C PRO A 530 25.96 -25.10 -4.92
N SER A 531 26.36 -24.14 -5.76
CA SER A 531 26.84 -24.39 -7.12
C SER A 531 28.30 -24.83 -7.15
N ASP A 532 28.66 -25.57 -8.20
CA ASP A 532 30.01 -26.09 -8.42
C ASP A 532 30.78 -25.10 -9.28
N VAL A 533 31.17 -23.97 -8.70
CA VAL A 533 31.71 -22.84 -9.47
C VAL A 533 33.17 -23.05 -9.87
N ALA A 534 33.91 -23.90 -9.16
CA ALA A 534 35.27 -24.29 -9.54
C ALA A 534 35.29 -25.00 -10.91
N GLU A 535 34.32 -25.89 -11.13
CA GLU A 535 34.16 -26.72 -12.33
C GLU A 535 33.47 -25.99 -13.50
N LEU A 536 33.05 -24.74 -13.32
CA LEU A 536 32.55 -23.96 -14.44
C LEU A 536 33.66 -23.82 -15.50
N PRO A 537 33.33 -23.93 -16.80
CA PRO A 537 34.27 -23.57 -17.84
C PRO A 537 34.58 -22.07 -17.73
N VAL A 538 35.79 -21.67 -18.13
CA VAL A 538 36.12 -20.25 -18.28
C VAL A 538 35.11 -19.61 -19.25
N HIS A 539 34.61 -18.45 -18.86
CA HIS A 539 33.48 -17.73 -19.44
C HIS A 539 32.10 -18.42 -19.32
N GLY A 540 31.98 -19.48 -18.53
CA GLY A 540 30.71 -20.10 -18.18
C GLY A 540 30.00 -19.39 -17.03
N SER A 541 28.68 -19.33 -17.12
CA SER A 541 27.78 -18.72 -16.13
C SER A 541 26.79 -19.73 -15.58
N THR A 542 26.44 -19.59 -14.30
CA THR A 542 25.35 -20.35 -13.66
C THR A 542 24.51 -19.44 -12.78
N LEU A 543 23.20 -19.73 -12.71
CA LEU A 543 22.36 -19.27 -11.61
C LEU A 543 22.74 -20.01 -10.33
N SER A 544 22.73 -19.28 -9.22
CA SER A 544 22.94 -19.83 -7.88
C SER A 544 22.12 -19.07 -6.85
N THR A 545 22.33 -19.39 -5.57
CA THR A 545 21.71 -18.72 -4.43
C THR A 545 22.72 -18.54 -3.31
N LEU A 546 22.72 -17.37 -2.66
CA LEU A 546 23.35 -17.15 -1.36
C LEU A 546 22.52 -17.85 -0.28
N LEU A 547 23.16 -18.58 0.63
CA LEU A 547 22.46 -19.45 1.58
C LEU A 547 22.77 -19.15 3.04
N LEU A 548 21.75 -19.23 3.89
CA LEU A 548 21.91 -19.27 5.34
C LEU A 548 22.33 -20.67 5.82
N PRO A 549 22.90 -20.81 7.03
CA PRO A 549 23.16 -22.11 7.65
C PRO A 549 21.91 -23.00 7.77
N THR A 550 20.71 -22.42 7.81
CA THR A 550 19.43 -23.13 7.81
C THR A 550 19.10 -23.78 6.46
N GLY A 551 19.75 -23.36 5.38
CA GLY A 551 19.44 -23.72 3.99
C GLY A 551 18.46 -22.76 3.30
N GLY A 552 18.03 -21.70 3.98
CA GLY A 552 17.21 -20.62 3.42
C GLY A 552 17.98 -19.73 2.44
N ILE A 553 17.28 -19.13 1.49
CA ILE A 553 17.87 -18.31 0.42
C ILE A 553 17.97 -16.85 0.86
N VAL A 554 19.19 -16.32 0.91
CA VAL A 554 19.47 -14.90 1.17
C VAL A 554 19.25 -14.06 -0.08
N ASP A 555 19.70 -14.53 -1.23
CA ASP A 555 19.42 -13.92 -2.54
C ASP A 555 19.70 -14.93 -3.66
N ASP A 556 19.14 -14.74 -4.84
CA ASP A 556 19.57 -15.43 -6.05
C ASP A 556 20.51 -14.56 -6.91
N LEU A 557 21.44 -15.21 -7.62
CA LEU A 557 22.54 -14.52 -8.30
C LEU A 557 23.02 -15.27 -9.53
N ILE A 558 23.62 -14.54 -10.47
CA ILE A 558 24.40 -15.13 -11.57
C ILE A 558 25.89 -15.08 -11.22
N ILE A 559 26.57 -16.21 -11.35
CA ILE A 559 28.02 -16.33 -11.18
C ILE A 559 28.62 -16.70 -12.53
N THR A 560 29.58 -15.91 -13.00
CA THR A 560 30.34 -16.15 -14.23
C THR A 560 31.80 -16.35 -13.88
N LYS A 561 32.38 -17.48 -14.26
CA LYS A 561 33.82 -17.70 -14.15
C LYS A 561 34.50 -16.95 -15.29
N LEU A 562 35.24 -15.88 -15.00
CA LEU A 562 35.97 -15.12 -16.02
C LEU A 562 37.34 -15.74 -16.32
N TRP A 563 38.00 -16.23 -15.28
CA TRP A 563 39.27 -16.96 -15.28
C TRP A 563 39.29 -17.92 -14.07
N ASP A 564 40.32 -18.76 -13.92
CA ASP A 564 40.38 -19.73 -12.81
C ASP A 564 40.36 -19.09 -11.42
N ASP A 565 40.91 -17.88 -11.30
CA ASP A 565 41.01 -17.10 -10.08
C ASP A 565 40.13 -15.84 -10.11
N ARG A 566 39.18 -15.73 -11.04
CA ARG A 566 38.35 -14.53 -11.19
C ARG A 566 36.92 -14.84 -11.56
N PHE A 567 35.99 -14.31 -10.78
CA PHE A 567 34.57 -14.47 -10.96
C PHE A 567 33.88 -13.11 -11.05
N TYR A 568 32.92 -13.00 -11.97
CA TYR A 568 31.99 -11.90 -12.08
C TYR A 568 30.63 -12.36 -11.56
N VAL A 569 30.07 -11.61 -10.62
CA VAL A 569 28.83 -11.97 -9.92
C VAL A 569 27.84 -10.81 -10.00
N VAL A 570 26.56 -11.12 -10.24
CA VAL A 570 25.48 -10.14 -10.26
C VAL A 570 24.40 -10.56 -9.26
N THR A 571 24.07 -9.69 -8.31
CA THR A 571 22.99 -9.89 -7.30
C THR A 571 21.86 -8.87 -7.47
N ASN A 572 20.73 -9.11 -6.80
CA ASN A 572 19.52 -8.29 -6.97
C ASN A 572 19.65 -6.89 -6.36
N ALA A 573 19.13 -5.89 -7.07
CA ALA A 573 19.17 -4.50 -6.61
C ALA A 573 18.47 -4.28 -5.25
N GLY A 574 17.28 -4.86 -5.07
CA GLY A 574 16.51 -4.73 -3.82
C GLY A 574 17.14 -5.43 -2.61
N CYS A 575 18.15 -6.27 -2.83
CA CYS A 575 18.90 -6.94 -1.78
C CYS A 575 20.26 -6.28 -1.50
N ARG A 576 20.61 -5.18 -2.19
CA ARG A 576 21.95 -4.58 -2.16
C ARG A 576 22.55 -4.45 -0.76
N GLU A 577 21.88 -3.77 0.15
CA GLU A 577 22.43 -3.52 1.49
C GLU A 577 22.66 -4.83 2.26
N LYS A 578 21.66 -5.72 2.20
CA LYS A 578 21.69 -7.04 2.83
C LYS A 578 22.80 -7.91 2.26
N ASP A 579 22.93 -7.98 0.95
CA ASP A 579 23.92 -8.81 0.26
C ASP A 579 25.34 -8.30 0.49
N LEU A 580 25.54 -6.97 0.44
CA LEU A 580 26.84 -6.38 0.72
C LEU A 580 27.28 -6.65 2.16
N ALA A 581 26.36 -6.51 3.14
CA ALA A 581 26.65 -6.85 4.52
C ALA A 581 26.96 -8.34 4.69
N TYR A 582 26.14 -9.21 4.08
CA TYR A 582 26.32 -10.67 4.10
C TYR A 582 27.66 -11.09 3.50
N LEU A 583 27.99 -10.63 2.28
CA LEU A 583 29.23 -10.98 1.59
C LEU A 583 30.45 -10.48 2.36
N LYS A 584 30.38 -9.27 2.94
CA LYS A 584 31.45 -8.72 3.78
C LYS A 584 31.71 -9.60 5.00
N GLU A 585 30.66 -9.97 5.73
CA GLU A 585 30.77 -10.84 6.90
C GLU A 585 31.37 -12.20 6.51
N LYS A 586 30.81 -12.88 5.51
CA LYS A 586 31.27 -14.21 5.10
C LYS A 586 32.70 -14.19 4.57
N LEU A 587 33.09 -13.16 3.82
CA LEU A 587 34.46 -13.03 3.32
C LEU A 587 35.45 -12.79 4.46
N SER A 588 35.08 -11.98 5.45
CA SER A 588 35.89 -11.77 6.66
C SER A 588 36.09 -13.07 7.43
N THR A 589 35.03 -13.84 7.67
CA THR A 589 35.14 -15.16 8.31
C THR A 589 36.00 -16.12 7.49
N PHE A 590 35.76 -16.21 6.18
CA PHE A 590 36.51 -17.09 5.30
C PHE A 590 38.02 -16.81 5.34
N ARG A 591 38.43 -15.53 5.33
CA ARG A 591 39.85 -15.12 5.41
C ARG A 591 40.50 -15.42 6.77
N LEU A 592 39.73 -15.52 7.85
CA LEU A 592 40.26 -15.95 9.16
C LEU A 592 40.50 -17.47 9.19
N GLU A 593 39.67 -18.23 8.50
CA GLU A 593 39.70 -19.70 8.49
C GLU A 593 40.61 -20.27 7.40
N ASN A 594 40.92 -19.49 6.36
CA ASN A 594 41.66 -19.94 5.18
C ASN A 594 42.83 -19.00 4.86
N SER A 595 43.97 -19.57 4.48
CA SER A 595 45.17 -18.80 4.11
C SER A 595 45.19 -18.33 2.64
N SER A 596 44.17 -18.67 1.84
CA SER A 596 44.12 -18.31 0.41
C SER A 596 43.60 -16.90 0.21
N GLU A 597 44.31 -16.11 -0.60
CA GLU A 597 43.92 -14.74 -0.90
C GLU A 597 42.65 -14.69 -1.75
N VAL A 598 41.72 -13.84 -1.32
CA VAL A 598 40.49 -13.49 -2.05
C VAL A 598 40.30 -12.00 -1.91
N GLU A 599 40.22 -11.28 -3.00
CA GLU A 599 39.82 -9.87 -3.09
C GLU A 599 38.39 -9.79 -3.61
N TRP A 600 37.63 -8.81 -3.11
CA TRP A 600 36.26 -8.54 -3.52
C TRP A 600 36.11 -7.06 -3.84
N THR A 601 35.56 -6.78 -5.02
CA THR A 601 35.30 -5.42 -5.50
C THR A 601 33.86 -5.30 -5.98
N VAL A 602 33.17 -4.26 -5.54
CA VAL A 602 31.87 -3.86 -6.08
C VAL A 602 32.11 -2.90 -7.25
N LEU A 603 31.48 -3.16 -8.40
CA LEU A 603 31.66 -2.38 -9.62
C LEU A 603 30.65 -1.23 -9.68
N GLU A 604 30.85 -0.23 -8.82
CA GLU A 604 29.97 0.92 -8.67
C GLU A 604 29.81 1.74 -9.96
N GLY A 605 28.58 2.19 -10.23
CA GLY A 605 28.23 3.07 -11.35
C GLY A 605 28.25 2.43 -12.74
N LYS A 606 28.63 1.15 -12.89
CA LYS A 606 28.59 0.48 -14.21
C LYS A 606 27.16 0.34 -14.74
N GLY A 607 27.01 0.53 -16.05
CA GLY A 607 25.80 0.16 -16.77
C GLY A 607 25.67 -1.35 -16.89
N LEU A 608 24.42 -1.83 -16.91
CA LEU A 608 24.07 -3.18 -17.28
C LEU A 608 22.75 -3.13 -18.05
N ILE A 609 22.77 -3.56 -19.30
CA ILE A 609 21.56 -3.63 -20.13
C ILE A 609 21.32 -5.07 -20.56
N ALA A 610 20.05 -5.45 -20.67
CA ALA A 610 19.62 -6.75 -21.18
C ALA A 610 18.88 -6.57 -22.51
N LEU A 611 19.49 -7.01 -23.61
CA LEU A 611 18.87 -7.10 -24.93
C LEU A 611 18.24 -8.49 -25.08
N GLN A 612 16.92 -8.58 -25.10
CA GLN A 612 16.18 -9.84 -24.98
C GLN A 612 15.16 -10.00 -26.11
N GLY A 613 15.06 -11.18 -26.70
CA GLY A 613 14.11 -11.52 -27.76
C GLY A 613 14.77 -12.18 -28.97
N PRO A 614 14.00 -12.84 -29.85
CA PRO A 614 14.53 -13.60 -30.99
C PRO A 614 15.39 -12.76 -31.97
N LYS A 615 15.23 -11.44 -32.00
CA LYS A 615 16.04 -10.53 -32.83
C LYS A 615 17.32 -10.01 -32.18
N ALA A 616 17.54 -10.30 -30.89
CA ALA A 616 18.68 -9.79 -30.12
C ALA A 616 20.04 -10.12 -30.77
N LYS A 617 20.23 -11.38 -31.20
CA LYS A 617 21.46 -11.83 -31.87
C LYS A 617 21.68 -11.09 -33.19
N GLU A 618 20.62 -10.92 -33.98
CA GLU A 618 20.68 -10.26 -35.29
C GLU A 618 21.15 -8.81 -35.13
N VAL A 619 20.55 -8.09 -34.19
CA VAL A 619 20.87 -6.70 -33.86
C VAL A 619 22.32 -6.58 -33.38
N LEU A 620 22.69 -7.33 -32.34
CA LEU A 620 24.01 -7.21 -31.72
C LEU A 620 25.14 -7.64 -32.67
N SER A 621 24.89 -8.60 -33.57
CA SER A 621 25.87 -9.05 -34.57
C SER A 621 26.29 -7.92 -35.53
N LYS A 622 25.41 -6.94 -35.80
CA LYS A 622 25.74 -5.78 -36.66
C LYS A 622 26.76 -4.84 -36.03
N LEU A 623 26.91 -4.90 -34.71
CA LEU A 623 27.70 -3.97 -33.93
C LEU A 623 29.05 -4.53 -33.49
N VAL A 624 29.30 -5.83 -33.64
CA VAL A 624 30.58 -6.44 -33.24
C VAL A 624 31.72 -5.83 -34.07
N ALA A 625 32.67 -5.18 -33.39
CA ALA A 625 33.71 -4.37 -34.05
C ALA A 625 34.68 -5.20 -34.90
N ASP A 626 35.09 -6.37 -34.41
CA ASP A 626 35.96 -7.28 -35.14
C ASP A 626 35.55 -8.73 -34.84
N PRO A 627 34.60 -9.31 -35.60
CA PRO A 627 34.13 -10.68 -35.37
C PRO A 627 35.21 -11.75 -35.56
N ALA A 628 36.32 -11.45 -36.23
CA ALA A 628 37.44 -12.38 -36.40
C ALA A 628 38.28 -12.45 -35.12
N ARG A 629 38.49 -11.32 -34.45
CA ARG A 629 39.22 -11.20 -33.19
C ARG A 629 38.34 -11.47 -31.96
N ASP A 630 37.18 -10.84 -31.88
CA ASP A 630 36.27 -10.87 -30.74
C ASP A 630 35.31 -12.09 -30.82
N GLY A 631 35.37 -12.83 -31.91
CA GLY A 631 34.54 -14.00 -32.20
C GLY A 631 33.10 -13.65 -32.60
N ARG A 632 32.37 -14.66 -33.06
CA ARG A 632 30.99 -14.50 -33.57
C ARG A 632 29.95 -14.82 -32.51
N LEU A 633 28.82 -14.11 -32.48
CA LEU A 633 27.72 -14.47 -31.57
C LEU A 633 27.08 -15.83 -31.88
N SER A 634 27.31 -16.39 -33.08
CA SER A 634 26.84 -17.72 -33.44
C SER A 634 27.48 -18.86 -32.65
N ASN A 635 28.66 -18.63 -32.05
CA ASN A 635 29.37 -19.61 -31.22
C ASN A 635 29.45 -19.21 -29.73
N LEU A 636 28.60 -18.28 -29.31
CA LEU A 636 28.39 -17.92 -27.90
C LEU A 636 27.05 -18.50 -27.48
N TYR A 637 27.03 -19.56 -26.68
CA TYR A 637 25.79 -20.26 -26.30
C TYR A 637 25.22 -19.75 -24.98
N PHE A 638 23.97 -20.11 -24.68
CA PHE A 638 23.31 -19.77 -23.42
C PHE A 638 24.16 -20.19 -22.22
N GLY A 639 24.30 -19.30 -21.24
CA GLY A 639 25.16 -19.51 -20.08
C GLY A 639 26.65 -19.34 -20.37
N GLN A 640 27.00 -18.69 -21.47
CA GLN A 640 28.38 -18.30 -21.77
C GLN A 640 28.50 -16.78 -21.88
N SER A 641 29.72 -16.28 -21.67
CA SER A 641 30.08 -14.88 -21.81
C SER A 641 31.29 -14.69 -22.72
N ARG A 642 31.53 -13.46 -23.16
CA ARG A 642 32.74 -13.08 -23.87
C ARG A 642 33.00 -11.59 -23.71
N TYR A 643 34.27 -11.22 -23.68
CA TYR A 643 34.68 -9.83 -23.82
C TYR A 643 34.68 -9.43 -25.31
N MET A 644 33.93 -8.38 -25.65
CA MET A 644 33.76 -7.93 -27.04
C MET A 644 33.73 -6.40 -27.11
N LYS A 645 34.17 -5.83 -28.23
CA LYS A 645 33.95 -4.41 -28.54
C LYS A 645 32.81 -4.24 -29.52
N LEU A 646 32.03 -3.19 -29.31
CA LEU A 646 30.98 -2.76 -30.22
C LEU A 646 31.43 -1.52 -30.97
N ARG A 647 31.10 -1.40 -32.26
CA ARG A 647 31.40 -0.25 -33.10
C ARG A 647 30.17 0.12 -33.92
N THR A 648 29.88 1.42 -33.97
CA THR A 648 28.79 1.92 -34.82
C THR A 648 29.12 1.74 -36.30
N ALA A 649 28.09 1.45 -37.11
CA ALA A 649 28.18 1.40 -38.56
C ALA A 649 27.72 2.72 -39.22
N LYS A 650 27.45 3.76 -38.43
CA LYS A 650 26.90 5.03 -38.93
C LYS A 650 27.84 5.71 -39.91
N VAL A 651 27.36 5.90 -41.13
CA VAL A 651 28.06 6.66 -42.17
C VAL A 651 28.07 8.14 -41.75
N GLY A 652 29.26 8.69 -41.48
CA GLY A 652 29.45 10.12 -41.18
C GLY A 652 30.03 10.47 -39.80
N GLU A 653 30.18 9.51 -38.88
CA GLU A 653 31.00 9.69 -37.67
C GLU A 653 32.46 9.30 -37.97
N GLU A 654 33.37 10.28 -38.02
CA GLU A 654 34.80 10.09 -38.28
C GLU A 654 35.62 10.63 -37.08
N PRO A 655 36.28 9.77 -36.26
CA PRO A 655 36.25 8.31 -36.33
C PRO A 655 34.94 7.71 -35.79
N PRO A 656 34.53 6.52 -36.26
CA PRO A 656 33.33 5.85 -35.74
C PRO A 656 33.53 5.51 -34.26
N PHE A 657 32.51 5.77 -33.44
CA PHE A 657 32.56 5.39 -32.03
C PHE A 657 32.74 3.87 -31.87
N GLN A 658 33.72 3.49 -31.06
CA GLN A 658 33.98 2.12 -30.65
C GLN A 658 33.98 2.07 -29.12
N SER A 659 33.22 1.14 -28.56
CA SER A 659 33.14 0.95 -27.12
C SER A 659 34.48 0.48 -26.53
N SER A 660 34.60 0.64 -25.22
CA SER A 660 35.49 -0.14 -24.38
C SER A 660 35.18 -1.64 -24.49
N LEU A 661 36.05 -2.47 -23.91
CA LEU A 661 35.84 -3.92 -23.87
C LEU A 661 34.67 -4.23 -22.93
N LEU A 662 33.57 -4.75 -23.48
CA LEU A 662 32.33 -5.04 -22.76
C LEU A 662 32.26 -6.54 -22.44
N LEU A 663 31.75 -6.90 -21.27
CA LEU A 663 31.41 -8.29 -20.97
C LEU A 663 29.99 -8.56 -21.49
N VAL A 664 29.89 -9.35 -22.56
CA VAL A 664 28.64 -9.77 -23.20
C VAL A 664 28.32 -11.20 -22.75
N SER A 665 27.26 -11.36 -21.97
CA SER A 665 26.81 -12.63 -21.42
C SER A 665 25.52 -13.06 -22.09
N ARG A 666 25.47 -14.25 -22.70
CA ARG A 666 24.26 -14.75 -23.37
C ARG A 666 23.34 -15.45 -22.37
N GLY A 667 22.25 -14.77 -22.06
CA GLY A 667 21.28 -15.16 -21.04
C GLY A 667 20.33 -13.99 -20.75
N GLY A 668 19.52 -14.16 -19.71
CA GLY A 668 18.64 -13.10 -19.23
C GLY A 668 17.41 -13.63 -18.52
N TYR A 669 16.45 -12.74 -18.32
CA TYR A 669 15.34 -12.91 -17.37
C TYR A 669 13.96 -12.90 -18.05
N THR A 670 13.86 -13.42 -19.27
CA THR A 670 12.62 -13.39 -20.08
C THR A 670 12.20 -14.75 -20.63
N GLY A 671 13.09 -15.74 -20.55
CA GLY A 671 12.94 -17.03 -21.24
C GLY A 671 13.25 -16.98 -22.73
N GLU A 672 13.46 -15.80 -23.33
CA GLU A 672 13.91 -15.65 -24.71
C GLU A 672 15.43 -15.84 -24.85
N ASP A 673 15.92 -15.91 -26.09
CA ASP A 673 17.33 -15.64 -26.38
C ASP A 673 17.66 -14.17 -26.07
N GLY A 674 18.92 -13.87 -25.76
CA GLY A 674 19.32 -12.52 -25.42
C GLY A 674 20.70 -12.43 -24.78
N PHE A 675 21.10 -11.18 -24.51
CA PHE A 675 22.39 -10.85 -23.95
C PHE A 675 22.24 -9.83 -22.82
N GLU A 676 23.01 -10.00 -21.75
CA GLU A 676 23.32 -8.96 -20.78
C GLU A 676 24.70 -8.39 -21.07
N ILE A 677 24.81 -7.07 -21.05
CA ILE A 677 26.02 -6.36 -21.46
C ILE A 677 26.43 -5.43 -20.32
N SER A 678 27.57 -5.72 -19.68
CA SER A 678 28.16 -4.86 -18.64
C SER A 678 29.00 -3.77 -19.31
N ILE A 679 28.67 -2.51 -19.03
CA ILE A 679 29.17 -1.33 -19.76
C ILE A 679 29.78 -0.34 -18.76
N PRO A 680 30.92 0.31 -19.06
CA PRO A 680 31.38 1.46 -18.28
C PRO A 680 30.31 2.55 -18.21
N ALA A 681 30.18 3.21 -17.05
CA ALA A 681 29.16 4.22 -16.79
C ALA A 681 29.05 5.26 -17.93
N GLN A 682 30.19 5.78 -18.38
CA GLN A 682 30.31 6.85 -19.35
C GLN A 682 29.88 6.44 -20.77
N GLU A 683 29.88 5.15 -21.07
CA GLU A 683 29.51 4.62 -22.40
C GLU A 683 28.10 4.03 -22.44
N THR A 684 27.41 3.95 -21.30
CA THR A 684 26.15 3.20 -21.17
C THR A 684 25.05 3.75 -22.07
N GLU A 685 24.87 5.07 -22.08
CA GLU A 685 23.91 5.74 -22.96
C GLU A 685 24.26 5.51 -24.44
N ARG A 686 25.51 5.77 -24.83
CA ARG A 686 25.93 5.67 -26.23
C ARG A 686 25.83 4.25 -26.78
N VAL A 687 26.19 3.24 -25.97
CA VAL A 687 26.04 1.83 -26.36
C VAL A 687 24.56 1.46 -26.49
N THR A 688 23.69 1.96 -25.61
CA THR A 688 22.25 1.72 -25.68
C THR A 688 21.64 2.32 -26.95
N GLU A 689 21.97 3.58 -27.25
CA GLU A 689 21.58 4.25 -28.50
C GLU A 689 22.04 3.47 -29.73
N MET A 690 23.30 3.01 -29.74
CA MET A 690 23.85 2.25 -30.86
C MET A 690 23.04 0.97 -31.15
N ILE A 691 22.61 0.26 -30.10
CA ILE A 691 21.80 -0.96 -30.25
C ILE A 691 20.41 -0.63 -30.80
N LEU A 692 19.77 0.45 -30.32
CA LEU A 692 18.49 0.92 -30.85
C LEU A 692 18.60 1.35 -32.32
N GLU A 693 19.66 2.09 -32.68
CA GLU A 693 19.93 2.53 -34.05
C GLU A 693 20.14 1.33 -34.99
N ALA A 694 20.91 0.31 -34.59
CA ALA A 694 21.18 -0.87 -35.41
C ALA A 694 19.96 -1.79 -35.62
N GLY A 695 19.03 -1.77 -34.67
CA GLY A 695 17.77 -2.49 -34.74
C GLY A 695 16.65 -1.73 -35.47
N GLY A 696 16.61 -0.41 -35.30
CA GLY A 696 15.43 0.37 -35.62
C GLY A 696 14.19 -0.03 -34.79
N PRO A 697 13.09 0.73 -34.89
CA PRO A 697 11.90 0.53 -34.05
C PRO A 697 11.16 -0.80 -34.31
N GLU A 698 11.45 -1.47 -35.43
CA GLU A 698 10.84 -2.76 -35.80
C GLU A 698 11.54 -3.96 -35.14
N MET A 699 12.85 -3.89 -34.87
CA MET A 699 13.59 -5.00 -34.24
C MET A 699 13.91 -4.76 -32.78
N VAL A 700 14.06 -3.51 -32.34
CA VAL A 700 14.47 -3.17 -30.97
C VAL A 700 13.71 -1.98 -30.43
N GLN A 701 13.21 -2.11 -29.20
CA GLN A 701 12.65 -0.99 -28.43
C GLN A 701 13.07 -1.09 -26.96
N MET A 702 12.91 0.00 -26.22
CA MET A 702 13.05 -0.03 -24.77
C MET A 702 11.85 -0.72 -24.12
N ALA A 703 12.09 -1.49 -23.06
CA ALA A 703 11.04 -2.13 -22.28
C ALA A 703 11.24 -1.88 -20.77
N GLY A 704 10.13 -1.72 -20.06
CA GLY A 704 10.11 -1.39 -18.64
C GLY A 704 9.80 -2.58 -17.72
N LEU A 705 9.74 -2.30 -16.42
CA LEU A 705 9.51 -3.30 -15.37
C LEU A 705 8.21 -4.10 -15.55
N GLY A 706 7.14 -3.49 -16.08
CA GLY A 706 5.87 -4.21 -16.27
C GLY A 706 5.96 -5.36 -17.27
N ALA A 707 6.67 -5.14 -18.39
CA ALA A 707 6.90 -6.19 -19.38
C ALA A 707 7.87 -7.24 -18.82
N ARG A 708 8.91 -6.81 -18.09
CA ARG A 708 9.89 -7.70 -17.43
C ARG A 708 9.21 -8.71 -16.49
N ASP A 709 8.29 -8.27 -15.63
CA ASP A 709 7.62 -9.14 -14.65
C ASP A 709 6.69 -10.18 -15.31
N SER A 710 5.99 -9.81 -16.38
CA SER A 710 5.15 -10.78 -17.11
C SER A 710 5.99 -11.80 -17.91
N LEU A 711 7.10 -11.37 -18.54
CA LEU A 711 7.99 -12.25 -19.30
C LEU A 711 8.68 -13.29 -18.42
N ARG A 712 9.23 -12.86 -17.27
CA ARG A 712 9.88 -13.77 -16.31
C ARG A 712 8.90 -14.79 -15.73
N LEU A 713 7.66 -14.36 -15.47
CA LEU A 713 6.63 -15.22 -14.89
C LEU A 713 6.23 -16.32 -15.88
N GLU A 714 6.03 -15.98 -17.16
CA GLU A 714 5.81 -16.98 -18.21
C GLU A 714 7.00 -17.95 -18.36
N ALA A 715 8.22 -17.47 -18.18
CA ALA A 715 9.43 -18.29 -18.15
C ALA A 715 9.61 -19.10 -16.84
N GLY A 716 8.69 -18.97 -15.87
CA GLY A 716 8.73 -19.68 -14.58
C GLY A 716 9.92 -19.29 -13.69
N MET A 717 10.51 -18.12 -13.93
CA MET A 717 11.66 -17.59 -13.21
C MET A 717 11.22 -16.92 -11.90
N CYS A 718 11.95 -17.22 -10.83
CA CYS A 718 11.69 -16.70 -9.50
C CYS A 718 12.05 -15.21 -9.39
N LEU A 719 11.30 -14.47 -8.58
CA LEU A 719 11.62 -13.12 -8.13
C LEU A 719 11.88 -13.15 -6.62
N TYR A 720 13.09 -12.75 -6.19
CA TYR A 720 13.42 -12.69 -4.77
C TYR A 720 12.51 -11.70 -4.02
N GLY A 721 12.17 -12.01 -2.78
CA GLY A 721 11.22 -11.27 -1.95
C GLY A 721 9.78 -11.74 -2.12
N HIS A 722 9.44 -12.34 -3.28
CA HIS A 722 8.11 -12.87 -3.59
C HIS A 722 8.13 -14.40 -3.62
N ASP A 723 8.92 -14.96 -4.56
CA ASP A 723 9.00 -16.41 -4.77
C ASP A 723 10.11 -17.06 -3.93
N LEU A 724 11.11 -16.28 -3.50
CA LEU A 724 12.27 -16.72 -2.71
C LEU A 724 12.43 -15.83 -1.49
N ASN A 725 12.81 -16.42 -0.36
CA ASN A 725 13.23 -15.71 0.84
C ASN A 725 14.01 -16.65 1.77
N GLU A 726 14.40 -16.14 2.93
CA GLU A 726 15.23 -16.83 3.92
C GLU A 726 14.55 -18.04 4.59
N THR A 727 13.23 -18.23 4.38
CA THR A 727 12.47 -19.39 4.89
C THR A 727 12.31 -20.50 3.85
N ILE A 728 12.79 -20.28 2.62
CA ILE A 728 12.59 -21.17 1.48
C ILE A 728 13.94 -21.75 1.08
N THR A 729 14.03 -23.07 0.94
CA THR A 729 15.25 -23.72 0.42
C THR A 729 15.24 -23.84 -1.11
N PRO A 730 16.40 -24.02 -1.77
CA PRO A 730 16.46 -24.29 -3.20
C PRO A 730 15.64 -25.51 -3.64
N VAL A 731 15.47 -26.51 -2.77
CA VAL A 731 14.67 -27.71 -3.09
C VAL A 731 13.17 -27.40 -3.10
N GLU A 732 12.70 -26.61 -2.13
CA GLU A 732 11.30 -26.15 -2.08
C GLU A 732 10.98 -25.24 -3.27
N ALA A 733 11.93 -24.38 -3.67
CA ALA A 733 11.81 -23.48 -4.82
C ALA A 733 11.84 -24.18 -6.20
N GLY A 734 12.03 -25.51 -6.24
CA GLY A 734 12.18 -26.25 -7.50
C GLY A 734 13.50 -25.99 -8.21
N MET A 735 14.51 -25.51 -7.48
CA MET A 735 15.83 -25.13 -7.99
C MET A 735 16.91 -26.15 -7.62
N SER A 736 16.57 -27.40 -7.30
CA SER A 736 17.55 -28.46 -6.96
C SER A 736 18.68 -28.63 -7.98
N TRP A 737 18.47 -28.23 -9.23
CA TRP A 737 19.45 -28.28 -10.30
C TRP A 737 20.65 -27.35 -10.09
N ILE A 738 20.54 -26.29 -9.27
CA ILE A 738 21.67 -25.40 -8.97
C ILE A 738 22.71 -26.04 -8.03
N VAL A 739 22.31 -27.09 -7.32
CA VAL A 739 23.20 -27.86 -6.44
C VAL A 739 24.06 -28.76 -7.32
N GLY A 740 25.33 -28.40 -7.49
CA GLY A 740 26.23 -29.08 -8.42
C GLY A 740 26.51 -30.53 -8.03
N LYS A 741 26.84 -31.39 -9.00
CA LYS A 741 26.94 -32.85 -8.78
C LYS A 741 27.96 -33.20 -7.69
N ARG A 742 29.16 -32.58 -7.73
CA ARG A 742 30.18 -32.75 -6.70
C ARG A 742 29.69 -32.25 -5.34
N ARG A 743 29.09 -31.05 -5.33
CA ARG A 743 28.53 -30.42 -4.13
C ARG A 743 27.43 -31.26 -3.46
N ARG A 744 26.63 -32.00 -4.23
CA ARG A 744 25.64 -32.94 -3.67
C ARG A 744 26.27 -34.11 -2.92
N ALA A 745 27.45 -34.55 -3.33
CA ALA A 745 28.17 -35.67 -2.73
C ALA A 745 29.02 -35.22 -1.54
N GLU A 746 29.69 -34.08 -1.67
CA GLU A 746 30.67 -33.57 -0.69
C GLU A 746 30.06 -32.60 0.34
N GLY A 747 29.00 -31.89 -0.02
CA GLY A 747 28.51 -30.77 0.78
C GLY A 747 29.48 -29.59 0.78
N GLY A 748 29.79 -29.08 1.97
CA GLY A 748 30.75 -27.97 2.15
C GLY A 748 30.23 -26.59 1.75
N PHE A 749 28.91 -26.39 1.70
CA PHE A 749 28.27 -25.09 1.57
C PHE A 749 27.30 -24.83 2.72
N LEU A 750 27.02 -23.57 3.01
CA LEU A 750 26.04 -23.19 4.04
C LEU A 750 24.67 -23.85 3.78
N GLY A 751 24.12 -24.50 4.80
CA GLY A 751 22.84 -25.19 4.71
C GLY A 751 22.86 -26.57 4.03
N ALA A 752 24.03 -27.12 3.69
CA ALA A 752 24.16 -28.45 3.10
C ALA A 752 23.46 -29.56 3.92
N GLU A 753 23.57 -29.50 5.26
CA GLU A 753 22.92 -30.44 6.20
C GLU A 753 21.39 -30.43 6.12
N THR A 754 20.79 -29.32 5.67
CA THR A 754 19.35 -29.25 5.39
C THR A 754 19.06 -29.63 3.94
N ILE A 755 19.77 -29.05 2.99
CA ILE A 755 19.46 -29.10 1.56
C ILE A 755 19.71 -30.49 0.96
N ILE A 756 20.85 -31.13 1.28
CA ILE A 756 21.21 -32.42 0.70
C ILE A 756 20.18 -33.51 1.06
N PRO A 757 19.76 -33.66 2.34
CA PRO A 757 18.70 -34.61 2.67
C PRO A 757 17.35 -34.32 2.01
N GLN A 758 17.04 -33.05 1.69
CA GLN A 758 15.81 -32.66 1.00
C GLN A 758 15.79 -33.09 -0.48
N LEU A 759 16.95 -33.21 -1.14
CA LEU A 759 17.06 -33.59 -2.56
C LEU A 759 16.44 -34.96 -2.86
N LYS A 760 16.49 -35.87 -1.89
CA LYS A 760 15.87 -37.20 -1.99
C LYS A 760 14.43 -37.13 -1.45
N PRO A 761 13.40 -37.42 -2.26
CA PRO A 761 12.01 -37.39 -1.79
C PRO A 761 11.76 -38.35 -0.62
N LYS A 762 10.79 -38.03 0.26
CA LYS A 762 10.38 -38.89 1.40
C LYS A 762 10.08 -40.33 0.97
N ALA A 763 9.38 -40.50 -0.15
CA ALA A 763 9.05 -41.82 -0.72
C ALA A 763 10.28 -42.68 -1.11
N LYS A 764 11.46 -42.07 -1.27
CA LYS A 764 12.73 -42.77 -1.53
C LYS A 764 13.62 -42.83 -0.27
N GLY A 765 13.10 -42.51 0.91
CA GLY A 765 13.85 -42.52 2.18
C GLY A 765 14.80 -41.33 2.35
N GLY A 766 14.49 -40.17 1.76
CA GLY A 766 15.14 -38.89 2.11
C GLY A 766 14.27 -38.02 3.01
N LYS A 767 14.77 -36.84 3.42
CA LYS A 767 13.97 -35.88 4.20
C LYS A 767 12.84 -35.29 3.37
N GLY A 768 13.06 -35.14 2.05
CA GLY A 768 12.14 -34.46 1.13
C GLY A 768 11.77 -33.05 1.61
N VAL A 769 10.69 -32.50 1.06
CA VAL A 769 10.16 -31.18 1.43
C VAL A 769 8.69 -31.28 1.82
N GLU A 770 8.16 -30.26 2.48
CA GLU A 770 6.74 -30.20 2.89
C GLU A 770 5.88 -29.39 1.92
N ARG A 771 6.51 -28.49 1.16
CA ARG A 771 5.89 -27.67 0.12
C ARG A 771 6.81 -27.56 -1.09
N ARG A 772 6.23 -27.27 -2.25
CA ARG A 772 6.97 -26.99 -3.50
C ARG A 772 6.38 -25.81 -4.23
N ARG A 773 7.26 -25.03 -4.86
CA ARG A 773 6.86 -24.03 -5.84
C ARG A 773 6.30 -24.71 -7.08
N VAL A 774 5.16 -24.22 -7.56
CA VAL A 774 4.46 -24.70 -8.75
C VAL A 774 3.97 -23.53 -9.60
N GLY A 775 3.70 -23.80 -10.87
CA GLY A 775 2.93 -22.91 -11.73
C GLY A 775 1.44 -23.21 -11.60
N LEU A 776 0.59 -22.22 -11.85
CA LEU A 776 -0.86 -22.30 -11.79
C LEU A 776 -1.46 -21.61 -13.01
N ILE A 777 -2.48 -22.21 -13.61
CA ILE A 777 -3.38 -21.54 -14.56
C ILE A 777 -4.70 -21.28 -13.83
N VAL A 778 -5.11 -20.02 -13.73
CA VAL A 778 -6.27 -19.59 -12.94
C VAL A 778 -7.39 -19.04 -13.84
N GLN A 779 -8.61 -19.58 -13.68
CA GLN A 779 -9.77 -19.10 -14.42
C GLN A 779 -10.37 -17.83 -13.82
N GLY A 780 -10.88 -16.95 -14.69
CA GLY A 780 -11.55 -15.72 -14.26
C GLY A 780 -10.57 -14.57 -14.00
N PRO A 781 -10.69 -13.81 -12.90
CA PRO A 781 -9.74 -12.75 -12.58
C PRO A 781 -8.35 -13.30 -12.19
N PRO A 782 -7.25 -12.57 -12.46
CA PRO A 782 -5.90 -13.00 -12.08
C PRO A 782 -5.76 -13.14 -10.56
N ALA A 783 -5.11 -14.22 -10.14
CA ALA A 783 -4.66 -14.38 -8.77
C ALA A 783 -3.52 -13.40 -8.48
N ARG A 784 -3.53 -12.81 -7.29
CA ARG A 784 -2.46 -11.93 -6.80
C ARG A 784 -1.68 -12.65 -5.71
N GLU A 785 -0.51 -12.14 -5.40
CA GLU A 785 0.28 -12.57 -4.25
C GLU A 785 -0.58 -12.63 -2.97
N GLY A 786 -0.33 -13.64 -2.15
CA GLY A 786 -1.10 -13.94 -0.94
C GLY A 786 -2.42 -14.69 -1.20
N ALA A 787 -2.85 -14.89 -2.44
CA ALA A 787 -4.07 -15.65 -2.72
C ALA A 787 -3.93 -17.11 -2.26
N VAL A 788 -4.90 -17.59 -1.48
CA VAL A 788 -4.89 -18.93 -0.89
C VAL A 788 -5.20 -19.99 -1.94
N ILE A 789 -4.43 -21.07 -1.95
CA ILE A 789 -4.65 -22.26 -2.78
C ILE A 789 -5.39 -23.30 -1.95
N ARG A 790 -6.49 -23.84 -2.47
CA ARG A 790 -7.36 -24.82 -1.82
C ARG A 790 -7.53 -26.11 -2.62
N VAL A 791 -7.70 -27.21 -1.90
CA VAL A 791 -8.19 -28.49 -2.42
C VAL A 791 -9.27 -28.99 -1.48
N ASP A 792 -10.45 -29.35 -2.00
CA ASP A 792 -11.59 -29.83 -1.23
C ASP A 792 -11.95 -28.94 -0.02
N GLY A 793 -11.87 -27.61 -0.22
CA GLY A 793 -12.17 -26.61 0.80
C GLY A 793 -11.10 -26.39 1.86
N LYS A 794 -9.96 -27.10 1.80
CA LYS A 794 -8.82 -26.94 2.72
C LYS A 794 -7.73 -26.08 2.12
N ASP A 795 -7.12 -25.22 2.93
CA ASP A 795 -5.97 -24.40 2.53
C ASP A 795 -4.73 -25.29 2.44
N VAL A 796 -4.11 -25.34 1.26
CA VAL A 796 -2.97 -26.22 0.95
C VAL A 796 -1.76 -25.46 0.39
N GLY A 797 -1.86 -24.14 0.26
CA GLY A 797 -0.79 -23.34 -0.33
C GLY A 797 -1.14 -21.87 -0.48
N VAL A 798 -0.21 -21.11 -1.06
CA VAL A 798 -0.32 -19.68 -1.28
C VAL A 798 0.35 -19.27 -2.59
N VAL A 799 -0.27 -18.33 -3.31
CA VAL A 799 0.28 -17.68 -4.50
C VAL A 799 1.35 -16.67 -4.10
N THR A 800 2.49 -16.70 -4.79
CA THR A 800 3.62 -15.77 -4.59
C THR A 800 3.70 -14.72 -5.68
N SER A 801 3.42 -15.09 -6.93
CA SER A 801 3.43 -14.18 -8.09
C SER A 801 2.22 -14.45 -8.98
N GLY A 802 1.62 -13.43 -9.60
CA GLY A 802 0.48 -13.66 -10.49
C GLY A 802 0.09 -12.47 -11.37
N CYS A 803 -0.02 -12.74 -12.68
CA CYS A 803 -0.48 -11.76 -13.67
C CYS A 803 -1.20 -12.43 -14.86
N PRO A 804 -1.94 -11.66 -15.66
CA PRO A 804 -2.36 -12.11 -16.99
C PRO A 804 -1.14 -12.40 -17.88
N SER A 805 -1.15 -13.50 -18.62
CA SER A 805 -0.17 -13.85 -19.64
C SER A 805 -0.67 -13.39 -21.01
N PRO A 806 0.03 -12.43 -21.66
CA PRO A 806 -0.30 -11.97 -23.00
C PRO A 806 -0.19 -13.09 -24.05
N CYS A 807 0.83 -13.94 -23.95
CA CYS A 807 1.07 -14.97 -24.95
C CYS A 807 0.07 -16.14 -24.83
N LEU A 808 -0.28 -16.53 -23.61
CA LEU A 808 -1.18 -17.67 -23.37
C LEU A 808 -2.66 -17.26 -23.35
N GLN A 809 -2.96 -15.96 -23.26
CA GLN A 809 -4.32 -15.44 -23.08
C GLN A 809 -5.04 -16.09 -21.89
N LYS A 810 -4.27 -16.31 -20.81
CA LYS A 810 -4.70 -16.95 -19.57
C LYS A 810 -4.12 -16.18 -18.38
N ASN A 811 -4.68 -16.33 -17.18
CA ASN A 811 -3.98 -15.86 -15.98
C ASN A 811 -3.07 -16.96 -15.47
N ILE A 812 -1.82 -16.60 -15.23
CA ILE A 812 -0.82 -17.50 -14.68
C ILE A 812 -0.37 -16.98 -13.32
N ALA A 813 0.06 -17.90 -12.47
CA ALA A 813 0.61 -17.58 -11.17
C ALA A 813 1.66 -18.61 -10.76
N MET A 814 2.58 -18.20 -9.90
CA MET A 814 3.44 -19.10 -9.14
C MET A 814 2.97 -19.12 -7.69
N GLY A 815 3.21 -20.22 -7.00
CA GLY A 815 2.91 -20.35 -5.58
C GLY A 815 3.50 -21.60 -4.97
N TYR A 816 3.45 -21.69 -3.65
CA TYR A 816 3.86 -22.88 -2.92
C TYR A 816 2.65 -23.70 -2.54
N ILE A 817 2.68 -25.00 -2.88
CA ILE A 817 1.64 -25.97 -2.52
C ILE A 817 2.24 -27.12 -1.72
N GLN A 818 1.44 -27.70 -0.84
CA GLN A 818 1.82 -28.87 -0.05
C GLN A 818 2.36 -30.02 -0.92
N GLU A 819 3.40 -30.70 -0.41
CA GLU A 819 4.01 -31.83 -1.09
C GLU A 819 3.00 -32.96 -1.34
N GLY A 820 3.02 -33.50 -2.56
CA GLY A 820 2.04 -34.48 -3.05
C GLY A 820 0.97 -33.88 -3.97
N LEU A 821 0.73 -32.56 -3.90
CA LEU A 821 -0.20 -31.84 -4.78
C LEU A 821 0.49 -31.08 -5.93
N HIS A 822 1.81 -31.19 -6.05
CA HIS A 822 2.61 -30.41 -7.00
C HIS A 822 2.61 -30.93 -8.44
N LYS A 823 1.87 -32.01 -8.75
CA LYS A 823 1.89 -32.62 -10.08
C LYS A 823 1.11 -31.75 -11.08
N SER A 824 1.64 -31.58 -12.28
CA SER A 824 0.93 -30.89 -13.36
C SER A 824 -0.42 -31.57 -13.65
N GLY A 825 -1.46 -30.77 -13.87
CA GLY A 825 -2.83 -31.21 -14.08
C GLY A 825 -3.62 -31.42 -12.79
N THR A 826 -3.02 -31.28 -11.60
CA THR A 826 -3.76 -31.36 -10.33
C THR A 826 -4.77 -30.20 -10.25
N PRO A 827 -6.08 -30.48 -10.13
CA PRO A 827 -7.10 -29.44 -9.99
C PRO A 827 -7.04 -28.83 -8.60
N VAL A 828 -7.11 -27.50 -8.53
CA VAL A 828 -7.11 -26.72 -7.29
C VAL A 828 -8.11 -25.57 -7.40
N GLU A 829 -8.38 -24.90 -6.29
CA GLU A 829 -9.06 -23.61 -6.27
C GLU A 829 -8.11 -22.53 -5.77
N VAL A 830 -8.18 -21.33 -6.34
CA VAL A 830 -7.46 -20.15 -5.83
C VAL A 830 -8.49 -19.12 -5.37
N VAL A 831 -8.34 -18.63 -4.14
CA VAL A 831 -9.27 -17.65 -3.56
C VAL A 831 -8.96 -16.27 -4.11
N VAL A 832 -9.78 -15.80 -5.05
CA VAL A 832 -9.63 -14.48 -5.69
C VAL A 832 -10.83 -13.62 -5.35
N ARG A 833 -10.58 -12.49 -4.67
CA ARG A 833 -11.63 -11.55 -4.19
C ARG A 833 -12.70 -12.27 -3.36
N GLY A 834 -12.27 -13.12 -2.42
CA GLY A 834 -13.13 -13.88 -1.51
C GLY A 834 -13.88 -15.07 -2.12
N LYS A 835 -13.68 -15.36 -3.42
CA LYS A 835 -14.34 -16.48 -4.12
C LYS A 835 -13.31 -17.50 -4.60
N GLY A 836 -13.54 -18.79 -4.35
CA GLY A 836 -12.77 -19.87 -4.94
C GLY A 836 -12.91 -19.88 -6.46
N ARG A 837 -11.79 -19.79 -7.18
CA ARG A 837 -11.72 -19.87 -8.64
C ARG A 837 -11.04 -21.17 -9.04
N LYS A 838 -11.63 -21.88 -10.00
CA LYS A 838 -10.99 -23.07 -10.57
C LYS A 838 -9.62 -22.73 -11.12
N ALA A 839 -8.64 -23.53 -10.75
CA ALA A 839 -7.29 -23.44 -11.24
C ALA A 839 -6.71 -24.85 -11.41
N GLU A 840 -5.59 -24.94 -12.09
CA GLU A 840 -4.84 -26.18 -12.23
C GLU A 840 -3.35 -25.94 -12.03
N VAL A 841 -2.68 -26.89 -11.40
CA VAL A 841 -1.22 -26.92 -11.34
C VAL A 841 -0.67 -27.12 -12.75
N ALA A 842 0.23 -26.25 -13.18
CA ALA A 842 0.81 -26.24 -14.51
C ALA A 842 2.32 -26.44 -14.46
N LYS A 843 2.86 -27.07 -15.50
CA LYS A 843 4.30 -27.19 -15.69
C LYS A 843 4.91 -25.81 -15.95
N MET A 844 6.07 -25.56 -15.34
CA MET A 844 6.91 -24.40 -15.64
C MET A 844 8.16 -24.84 -16.42
N PRO A 845 8.68 -24.01 -17.34
CA PRO A 845 8.12 -22.70 -17.75
C PRO A 845 6.75 -22.85 -18.44
N PHE A 846 5.90 -21.82 -18.37
CA PHE A 846 4.56 -21.87 -18.99
C PHE A 846 4.64 -21.76 -20.52
N LEU A 847 5.68 -21.09 -21.01
CA LEU A 847 6.09 -21.08 -22.41
C LEU A 847 7.45 -21.74 -22.56
N ALA A 848 7.66 -22.44 -23.67
CA ALA A 848 8.98 -22.98 -23.98
C ALA A 848 10.00 -21.84 -24.09
N THR A 849 11.19 -22.03 -23.52
CA THR A 849 12.24 -21.01 -23.59
C THR A 849 12.94 -21.03 -24.95
N GLY A 850 13.30 -19.84 -25.44
CA GLY A 850 14.02 -19.61 -26.69
C GLY A 850 15.55 -19.63 -26.55
N TYR A 851 16.10 -20.21 -25.49
CA TYR A 851 17.54 -20.19 -25.23
C TYR A 851 18.36 -20.80 -26.37
N TYR A 852 19.36 -20.07 -26.86
CA TYR A 852 20.27 -20.57 -27.88
C TYR A 852 21.32 -21.52 -27.29
N LYS A 853 21.09 -22.82 -27.45
CA LYS A 853 21.98 -23.87 -26.95
C LYS A 853 22.79 -24.46 -28.09
N GLN A 854 23.89 -25.12 -27.75
CA GLN A 854 24.62 -25.95 -28.71
C GLN A 854 23.70 -27.13 -29.07
N GLU A 855 23.49 -27.35 -30.36
CA GLU A 855 22.85 -28.59 -30.84
C GLU A 855 23.83 -29.75 -30.57
N ASP A 856 23.33 -30.81 -29.92
CA ASP A 856 24.11 -32.02 -29.59
C ASP A 856 24.49 -32.82 -30.84
#